data_AF-A0A251SSY9-F1
#
_entry.id   AF-A0A251SSY9-F1
#
_cell.length_a   1.000
_cell.length_b   1.000
_cell.length_c   1.000
_cell.angle_alpha   90.00
_cell.angle_beta   90.00
_cell.angle_gamma   90.00
#
_symmetry.space_group_name_H-M   'P 1'
#
loop_
_entity.id
_entity.type
_entity.pdbx_description
1 polymer ?
#
loop_
_entity_poly.entity_id
_entity_poly.type
_entity_poly.pdbx_seq_one_letter_code
_entity_poly.pdbx_strand_id
1 'polypeptide(L)'
;MGAEICDSTDEGIYEMKKPLKLIEGEPISRPCVEGQALVETLKGAAALGLKRIQVFCDFYLLYEFVTGKLLPDQQKYIDIMDQVNLLRKSFTYCEFSLILRDDVKHVFRLAREAINSQISKLETKTKSPYKEGSSSSSSSMSEEDDGEGQALVATLKGAAALGLQRIEVFVDFYLLYEFVSGKLLPNQQKCIDIMDQVNLLRKRFTYCEFSLTSRDDVKYVFCLARDAINSQISKLETKTKSPYGEGSSYSSESEDEGEVYRVYFKGLWNEERVYGSSSSYKTVTVAAMGAAICDSSDEIIHQLKTPLDLIEGEPISRPYVEGQALIVALQGAATYKLKRIEVFCDYYLLYQYVSGELLPNEQQTIDILDHVNLLRKSFTYCELSLIARYDVKYVFRLAKEAIRSQTRKAVSTLGNFGTCVICLDDISIDQFMSIGCTHRYCYSCMKQHVEVKLLNGMLPKCPHEDCGVELRIESCEKFLDPRFTEMMRQRLKEDSIPVTEKVYCPNPRCSTLMSTKEALRNLVLVYGFGARTCYNCHGNFCVYCRVPWHENITCEEYKRRNPTPLVEESKLKSLAARNLWRQCIKCKHMIELAAGCYHMTCRCGYEFCYTCGEEWKNKKATCKCPLWDEENIIDT
;
A
#
# COMPACT_ATOMS: atom_id res chain seq x y z
N MET A 1 16.94 -11.56 -0.60
CA MET A 1 15.81 -12.39 -1.07
C MET A 1 14.82 -12.55 0.06
N GLY A 2 13.55 -12.30 -0.22
CA GLY A 2 12.43 -12.56 0.70
C GLY A 2 11.46 -13.54 0.01
N ALA A 3 10.91 -14.47 0.76
CA ALA A 3 9.78 -15.29 0.30
C ALA A 3 8.95 -15.76 1.50
N GLU A 4 7.70 -16.10 1.23
CA GLU A 4 6.77 -16.62 2.23
C GLU A 4 5.98 -17.77 1.62
N ILE A 5 5.71 -18.79 2.42
CA ILE A 5 4.77 -19.85 2.09
C ILE A 5 3.64 -19.72 3.10
N CYS A 6 2.43 -19.56 2.59
CA CYS A 6 1.22 -19.55 3.39
C CYS A 6 0.45 -20.87 3.22
N ASP A 7 -0.37 -21.21 4.20
CA ASP A 7 -1.38 -22.24 4.03
C ASP A 7 -2.62 -21.70 3.30
N SER A 8 -3.68 -22.50 3.19
CA SER A 8 -4.93 -22.11 2.51
C SER A 8 -5.73 -21.01 3.21
N THR A 9 -5.31 -20.56 4.40
CA THR A 9 -5.92 -19.47 5.17
C THR A 9 -5.08 -18.18 5.11
N ASP A 10 -4.07 -18.15 4.23
CA ASP A 10 -3.08 -17.08 4.12
C ASP A 10 -2.23 -16.86 5.40
N GLU A 11 -2.22 -17.83 6.33
CA GLU A 11 -1.29 -17.81 7.45
C GLU A 11 0.10 -18.30 7.01
N GLY A 12 1.13 -17.47 7.26
CA GLY A 12 2.52 -17.76 6.93
C GLY A 12 3.06 -18.94 7.73
N ILE A 13 3.32 -20.07 7.06
CA ILE A 13 3.89 -21.28 7.66
C ILE A 13 5.41 -21.34 7.50
N TYR A 14 5.97 -20.52 6.61
CA TYR A 14 7.41 -20.42 6.39
C TYR A 14 7.80 -19.06 5.82
N GLU A 15 8.77 -18.40 6.44
CA GLU A 15 9.39 -17.18 5.93
C GLU A 15 10.85 -17.45 5.56
N MET A 16 11.26 -17.05 4.36
CA MET A 16 12.65 -17.00 3.94
C MET A 16 13.16 -15.56 3.93
N LYS A 17 14.21 -15.30 4.71
CA LYS A 17 14.98 -14.04 4.71
C LYS A 17 16.44 -14.36 4.46
N LYS A 18 16.84 -14.42 3.17
CA LYS A 18 18.19 -14.84 2.81
C LYS A 18 18.96 -13.74 2.08
N PRO A 19 20.12 -13.32 2.61
CA PRO A 19 21.04 -12.45 1.88
C PRO A 19 21.62 -13.16 0.65
N LEU A 20 21.70 -12.46 -0.48
CA LEU A 20 22.45 -12.95 -1.64
C LEU A 20 23.95 -12.82 -1.35
N LYS A 21 24.69 -13.90 -1.59
CA LYS A 21 26.16 -13.84 -1.60
C LYS A 21 26.57 -13.27 -2.95
N LEU A 22 26.97 -12.01 -2.95
CA LEU A 22 27.44 -11.33 -4.15
C LEU A 22 28.90 -11.72 -4.41
N ILE A 23 29.21 -12.06 -5.66
CA ILE A 23 30.57 -12.16 -6.15
C ILE A 23 30.94 -10.74 -6.62
N GLU A 24 32.04 -10.19 -6.13
CA GLU A 24 32.49 -8.84 -6.51
C GLU A 24 32.63 -8.72 -8.04
N GLY A 25 31.98 -7.72 -8.62
CA GLY A 25 32.09 -7.38 -10.05
C GLY A 25 31.01 -7.95 -10.97
N GLU A 26 30.06 -8.75 -10.49
CA GLU A 26 28.96 -9.22 -11.34
C GLU A 26 27.71 -8.30 -11.28
N PRO A 27 27.14 -7.87 -12.42
CA PRO A 27 25.89 -7.12 -12.45
C PRO A 27 24.73 -7.98 -11.96
N ILE A 28 24.02 -7.50 -10.94
CA ILE A 28 22.87 -8.17 -10.34
C ILE A 28 21.62 -7.79 -11.14
N SER A 29 21.11 -8.71 -11.93
CA SER A 29 19.84 -8.49 -12.63
C SER A 29 18.65 -8.93 -11.76
N ARG A 30 17.54 -8.19 -11.84
CA ARG A 30 16.29 -8.53 -11.15
C ARG A 30 15.79 -9.96 -11.43
N PRO A 31 15.82 -10.48 -12.69
CA PRO A 31 15.44 -11.87 -12.97
C PRO A 31 16.34 -12.90 -12.27
N CYS A 32 17.64 -12.63 -12.12
CA CYS A 32 18.56 -13.51 -11.38
C CYS A 32 18.18 -13.57 -9.89
N VAL A 33 17.91 -12.41 -9.28
CA VAL A 33 17.58 -12.32 -7.85
C VAL A 33 16.26 -13.01 -7.52
N GLU A 34 15.22 -12.73 -8.32
CA GLU A 34 13.89 -13.30 -8.09
C GLU A 34 13.82 -14.78 -8.49
N GLY A 35 14.48 -15.17 -9.57
CA GLY A 35 14.61 -16.58 -9.95
C GLY A 35 15.35 -17.40 -8.90
N GLN A 36 16.44 -16.86 -8.32
CA GLN A 36 17.13 -17.52 -7.21
C GLN A 36 16.27 -17.58 -5.94
N ALA A 37 15.49 -16.54 -5.66
CA ALA A 37 14.55 -16.54 -4.53
C ALA A 37 13.49 -17.64 -4.71
N LEU A 38 12.97 -17.81 -5.92
CA LEU A 38 12.03 -18.88 -6.26
C LEU A 38 12.64 -20.27 -6.06
N VAL A 39 13.86 -20.50 -6.55
CA VAL A 39 14.59 -21.78 -6.35
C VAL A 39 14.69 -22.12 -4.86
N GLU A 40 15.10 -21.18 -4.03
CA GLU A 40 15.25 -21.42 -2.59
C GLU A 40 13.90 -21.64 -1.89
N THR A 41 12.85 -20.95 -2.35
CA THR A 41 11.48 -21.12 -1.85
C THR A 41 10.94 -22.52 -2.15
N LEU A 42 11.13 -22.99 -3.39
CA LEU A 42 10.72 -24.35 -3.78
C LEU A 42 11.51 -25.42 -3.02
N LYS A 43 12.80 -25.21 -2.75
CA LYS A 43 13.58 -26.10 -1.87
C LYS A 43 13.00 -26.14 -0.45
N GLY A 44 12.65 -24.98 0.10
CA GLY A 44 12.01 -24.86 1.42
C GLY A 44 10.66 -25.59 1.46
N ALA A 45 9.80 -25.37 0.47
CA ALA A 45 8.51 -26.05 0.34
C ALA A 45 8.66 -27.57 0.24
N ALA A 46 9.63 -28.05 -0.54
CA ALA A 46 9.91 -29.48 -0.66
C ALA A 46 10.42 -30.09 0.66
N ALA A 47 11.29 -29.36 1.38
CA ALA A 47 11.79 -29.79 2.70
C ALA A 47 10.70 -29.85 3.77
N LEU A 48 9.68 -28.99 3.68
CA LEU A 48 8.48 -29.03 4.52
C LEU A 48 7.52 -30.17 4.15
N GLY A 49 7.83 -30.95 3.11
CA GLY A 49 7.00 -32.07 2.66
C GLY A 49 5.73 -31.65 1.92
N LEU A 50 5.62 -30.38 1.50
CA LEU A 50 4.45 -29.89 0.76
C LEU A 50 4.36 -30.60 -0.59
N LYS A 51 3.16 -31.08 -0.93
CA LYS A 51 2.90 -31.80 -2.19
C LYS A 51 2.12 -30.98 -3.21
N ARG A 52 1.38 -29.97 -2.75
CA ARG A 52 0.56 -29.09 -3.60
C ARG A 52 0.89 -27.65 -3.24
N ILE A 53 1.36 -26.88 -4.22
CA ILE A 53 1.77 -25.49 -4.03
C ILE A 53 1.23 -24.62 -5.17
N GLN A 54 0.83 -23.40 -4.83
CA GLN A 54 0.57 -22.33 -5.78
C GLN A 54 1.59 -21.23 -5.52
N VAL A 55 2.30 -20.83 -6.56
CA VAL A 55 3.40 -19.87 -6.48
C VAL A 55 2.90 -18.55 -7.08
N PHE A 56 2.94 -17.49 -6.29
CA PHE A 56 2.58 -16.16 -6.75
C PHE A 56 3.83 -15.33 -7.04
N CYS A 57 3.87 -14.66 -8.19
CA CYS A 57 4.96 -13.78 -8.58
C CYS A 57 4.45 -12.45 -9.11
N ASP A 58 5.15 -11.35 -8.83
CA ASP A 58 4.82 -10.00 -9.33
C ASP A 58 5.65 -9.62 -10.56
N PHE A 59 6.68 -10.40 -10.88
CA PHE A 59 7.57 -10.16 -12.00
C PHE A 59 7.21 -11.01 -13.23
N TYR A 60 6.70 -10.30 -14.23
CA TYR A 60 6.20 -10.89 -15.48
C TYR A 60 7.25 -11.72 -16.24
N LEU A 61 8.48 -11.22 -16.36
CA LEU A 61 9.50 -11.93 -17.16
C LEU A 61 9.83 -13.30 -16.55
N LEU A 62 9.93 -13.37 -15.21
CA LEU A 62 10.11 -14.63 -14.50
C LEU A 62 8.90 -15.55 -14.66
N TYR A 63 7.67 -15.01 -14.60
CA TYR A 63 6.44 -15.78 -14.86
C TYR A 63 6.43 -16.42 -16.25
N GLU A 64 6.82 -15.67 -17.29
CA GLU A 64 6.88 -16.19 -18.67
C GLU A 64 7.95 -17.29 -18.82
N PHE A 65 9.10 -17.13 -18.16
CA PHE A 65 10.16 -18.15 -18.15
C PHE A 65 9.71 -19.45 -17.46
N VAL A 66 9.08 -19.36 -16.28
CA VAL A 66 8.64 -20.56 -15.53
C VAL A 66 7.42 -21.23 -16.14
N THR A 67 6.60 -20.50 -16.89
CA THR A 67 5.46 -21.08 -17.63
C THR A 67 5.87 -21.63 -19.00
N GLY A 68 7.12 -21.41 -19.43
CA GLY A 68 7.64 -21.87 -20.72
C GLY A 68 7.11 -21.06 -21.91
N LYS A 69 6.51 -19.90 -21.67
CA LYS A 69 5.99 -18.99 -22.70
C LYS A 69 7.11 -18.17 -23.36
N LEU A 70 8.19 -17.92 -22.63
CA LEU A 70 9.39 -17.26 -23.12
C LEU A 70 10.61 -18.10 -22.76
N LEU A 71 11.57 -18.25 -23.69
CA LEU A 71 12.83 -18.92 -23.42
C LEU A 71 13.88 -17.89 -22.98
N PRO A 72 14.63 -18.13 -21.89
CA PRO A 72 15.71 -17.23 -21.50
C PRO A 72 16.86 -17.27 -22.50
N ASP A 73 17.42 -16.10 -22.81
CA ASP A 73 18.52 -15.90 -23.76
C ASP A 73 19.91 -15.90 -23.09
N GLN A 74 19.97 -15.60 -21.78
CA GLN A 74 21.20 -15.63 -20.99
C GLN A 74 21.37 -16.96 -20.25
N GLN A 75 22.57 -17.55 -20.32
CA GLN A 75 22.91 -18.84 -19.69
C GLN A 75 22.55 -18.88 -18.20
N LYS A 76 22.76 -17.79 -17.44
CA LYS A 76 22.40 -17.74 -16.01
C LYS A 76 20.91 -17.95 -15.76
N TYR A 77 20.04 -17.43 -16.63
CA TYR A 77 18.60 -17.62 -16.50
C TYR A 77 18.19 -19.04 -16.89
N ILE A 78 18.84 -19.62 -17.91
CA ILE A 78 18.64 -21.02 -18.30
C ILE A 78 18.96 -21.93 -17.11
N ASP A 79 20.11 -21.75 -16.46
CA ASP A 79 20.53 -22.55 -15.30
C ASP A 79 19.57 -22.41 -14.11
N ILE A 80 19.03 -21.21 -13.88
CA ILE A 80 18.01 -20.97 -12.83
C ILE A 80 16.69 -21.65 -13.20
N MET A 81 16.23 -21.52 -14.45
CA MET A 81 14.98 -22.15 -14.90
C MET A 81 15.07 -23.67 -14.88
N ASP A 82 16.20 -24.25 -15.22
CA ASP A 82 16.44 -25.70 -15.11
C ASP A 82 16.33 -26.18 -13.67
N GLN A 83 16.87 -25.41 -12.71
CA GLN A 83 16.69 -25.71 -11.28
C GLN A 83 15.24 -25.60 -10.84
N VAL A 84 14.52 -24.55 -11.26
CA VAL A 84 13.08 -24.39 -10.97
C VAL A 84 12.31 -25.58 -11.54
N ASN A 85 12.53 -25.93 -12.81
CA ASN A 85 11.85 -27.03 -13.49
C ASN A 85 12.16 -28.39 -12.87
N LEU A 86 13.38 -28.61 -12.39
CA LEU A 86 13.74 -29.81 -11.65
C LEU A 86 13.01 -29.88 -10.30
N LEU A 87 12.97 -28.78 -9.55
CA LEU A 87 12.29 -28.70 -8.25
C LEU A 87 10.78 -28.85 -8.38
N ARG A 88 10.17 -28.34 -9.45
CA ARG A 88 8.73 -28.53 -9.73
C ARG A 88 8.31 -29.99 -9.75
N LYS A 89 9.18 -30.90 -10.22
CA LYS A 89 8.92 -32.35 -10.26
C LYS A 89 8.77 -32.99 -8.88
N SER A 90 9.19 -32.31 -7.80
CA SER A 90 9.02 -32.79 -6.42
C SER A 90 7.60 -32.59 -5.87
N PHE A 91 6.75 -31.82 -6.56
CA PHE A 91 5.38 -31.51 -6.17
C PHE A 91 4.37 -32.24 -7.08
N THR A 92 3.30 -32.76 -6.48
CA THR A 92 2.16 -33.32 -7.24
C THR A 92 1.32 -32.26 -7.94
N TYR A 93 1.37 -31.02 -7.45
CA TYR A 93 0.71 -29.85 -8.02
C TYR A 93 1.58 -28.62 -7.77
N CYS A 94 1.96 -27.90 -8.84
CA CYS A 94 2.76 -26.68 -8.77
C CYS A 94 2.36 -25.73 -9.90
N GLU A 95 1.53 -24.74 -9.55
CA GLU A 95 1.01 -23.73 -10.47
C GLU A 95 1.63 -22.37 -10.18
N PHE A 96 1.80 -21.56 -11.22
CA PHE A 96 2.33 -20.20 -11.12
C PHE A 96 1.23 -19.21 -11.47
N SER A 97 1.08 -18.16 -10.68
CA SER A 97 0.10 -17.10 -10.89
C SER A 97 0.77 -15.74 -10.79
N LEU A 98 0.49 -14.88 -11.76
CA LEU A 98 0.97 -13.50 -11.75
C LEU A 98 0.04 -12.64 -10.89
N ILE A 99 0.60 -11.88 -9.96
CA ILE A 99 -0.15 -11.01 -9.04
C ILE A 99 0.38 -9.58 -9.08
N LEU A 100 -0.37 -8.63 -8.52
CA LEU A 100 0.09 -7.25 -8.45
C LEU A 100 1.10 -7.09 -7.31
N ARG A 101 2.04 -6.15 -7.49
CA ARG A 101 3.06 -5.82 -6.48
C ARG A 101 2.45 -5.39 -5.13
N ASP A 102 1.24 -4.84 -5.15
CA ASP A 102 0.50 -4.45 -3.95
C ASP A 102 0.01 -5.63 -3.10
N ASP A 103 -0.07 -6.83 -3.69
CA ASP A 103 -0.55 -8.05 -3.03
C ASP A 103 0.59 -8.84 -2.33
N VAL A 104 1.85 -8.42 -2.51
CA VAL A 104 3.07 -9.07 -1.94
C VAL A 104 3.87 -8.18 -1.00
N LYS A 105 3.26 -7.12 -0.43
CA LYS A 105 3.91 -6.16 0.49
C LYS A 105 4.70 -6.82 1.63
N HIS A 106 4.21 -7.96 2.12
CA HIS A 106 4.87 -8.72 3.19
C HIS A 106 6.22 -9.29 2.74
N VAL A 107 6.30 -9.88 1.54
CA VAL A 107 7.54 -10.44 0.96
C VAL A 107 8.61 -9.37 0.73
N PHE A 108 8.20 -8.16 0.34
CA PHE A 108 9.10 -7.00 0.23
C PHE A 108 9.68 -6.58 1.58
N ARG A 109 8.88 -6.60 2.66
CA ARG A 109 9.37 -6.40 4.03
C ARG A 109 10.44 -7.44 4.39
N LEU A 110 10.21 -8.72 4.10
CA LEU A 110 11.19 -9.80 4.36
C LEU A 110 12.51 -9.56 3.60
N ALA A 111 12.43 -9.15 2.33
CA ALA A 111 13.60 -8.82 1.53
C ALA A 111 14.37 -7.60 2.09
N ARG A 112 13.66 -6.57 2.55
CA ARG A 112 14.23 -5.37 3.19
C ARG A 112 14.92 -5.70 4.52
N GLU A 113 14.31 -6.56 5.33
CA GLU A 113 14.94 -7.05 6.57
C GLU A 113 16.23 -7.83 6.31
N ALA A 114 16.27 -8.63 5.25
CA ALA A 114 17.50 -9.33 4.85
C ALA A 114 18.61 -8.38 4.42
N ILE A 115 18.28 -7.28 3.71
CA ILE A 115 19.22 -6.23 3.33
C ILE A 115 19.74 -5.49 4.58
N ASN A 116 18.84 -5.07 5.47
CA ASN A 116 19.20 -4.39 6.72
C ASN A 116 20.09 -5.26 7.62
N SER A 117 19.88 -6.59 7.63
CA SER A 117 20.76 -7.53 8.32
C SER A 117 22.17 -7.59 7.71
N GLN A 118 22.33 -7.47 6.39
CA GLN A 118 23.65 -7.36 5.76
C GLN A 118 24.34 -6.04 6.10
N ILE A 119 23.59 -4.93 6.06
CA ILE A 119 24.09 -3.58 6.38
C ILE A 119 24.60 -3.55 7.82
N SER A 120 23.80 -4.03 8.78
CA SER A 120 24.21 -4.10 10.20
C SER A 120 25.47 -4.96 10.42
N LYS A 121 25.62 -6.07 9.68
CA LYS A 121 26.84 -6.91 9.74
C LYS A 121 28.06 -6.22 9.13
N LEU A 122 27.88 -5.35 8.14
CA LEU A 122 28.96 -4.53 7.58
C LEU A 122 29.34 -3.40 8.55
N GLU A 123 28.36 -2.76 9.18
CA GLU A 123 28.56 -1.69 10.18
C GLU A 123 29.30 -2.17 11.44
N THR A 124 29.06 -3.42 11.86
CA THR A 124 29.81 -4.05 12.97
C THR A 124 31.26 -4.38 12.60
N LYS A 125 31.57 -4.60 11.32
CA LYS A 125 32.95 -4.80 10.82
C LYS A 125 33.72 -3.49 10.66
N THR A 126 33.04 -2.36 10.46
CA THR A 126 33.67 -1.04 10.26
C THR A 126 34.03 -0.29 11.55
N LYS A 127 33.75 -0.84 12.74
CA LYS A 127 34.22 -0.29 14.03
C LYS A 127 35.53 -0.96 14.49
N SER A 128 36.62 -0.73 13.76
CA SER A 128 38.01 -0.98 14.19
C SER A 128 38.94 -0.06 13.37
N PRO A 129 40.02 0.51 13.94
CA PRO A 129 40.64 1.72 13.40
C PRO A 129 41.48 1.45 12.14
N TYR A 130 41.33 2.37 11.18
CA TYR A 130 42.21 2.70 10.05
C TYR A 130 43.32 1.70 9.67
N LYS A 131 43.20 1.14 8.46
CA LYS A 131 44.34 0.98 7.55
C LYS A 131 43.92 1.36 6.14
N GLU A 132 44.68 2.30 5.57
CA GLU A 132 44.70 2.61 4.15
C GLU A 132 45.03 1.34 3.35
N GLY A 133 44.26 1.12 2.28
CA GLY A 133 44.44 0.01 1.37
C GLY A 133 43.67 0.31 0.10
N SER A 134 44.38 0.93 -0.84
CA SER A 134 43.96 1.20 -2.21
C SER A 134 43.56 -0.08 -2.96
N SER A 135 42.32 -0.15 -3.43
CA SER A 135 41.95 -0.94 -4.61
C SER A 135 40.78 -0.24 -5.31
N SER A 136 41.11 0.43 -6.42
CA SER A 136 40.19 1.09 -7.33
C SER A 136 39.38 0.05 -8.12
N SER A 137 38.07 0.00 -7.91
CA SER A 137 37.12 -0.62 -8.83
C SER A 137 36.30 0.48 -9.51
N SER A 138 36.46 0.59 -10.84
CA SER A 138 35.78 1.58 -11.67
C SER A 138 34.32 1.14 -11.92
N SER A 139 33.36 1.85 -11.35
CA SER A 139 31.96 1.84 -11.79
C SER A 139 31.69 3.12 -12.59
N SER A 140 31.10 3.00 -13.78
CA SER A 140 30.80 4.14 -14.66
C SER A 140 29.34 4.55 -14.50
N MET A 141 29.10 5.86 -14.32
CA MET A 141 27.78 6.49 -14.42
C MET A 141 27.34 6.65 -15.87
N SER A 142 26.05 6.48 -16.10
CA SER A 142 25.32 6.72 -17.36
C SER A 142 24.84 8.18 -17.44
N GLU A 143 24.38 8.63 -18.62
CA GLU A 143 23.91 10.01 -18.84
C GLU A 143 22.69 10.40 -17.98
N GLU A 144 21.89 9.44 -17.50
CA GLU A 144 20.77 9.68 -16.57
C GLU A 144 21.25 10.13 -15.17
N ASP A 145 22.47 9.74 -14.78
CA ASP A 145 23.00 9.95 -13.43
C ASP A 145 23.60 11.37 -13.23
N ASP A 146 23.91 12.08 -14.31
CA ASP A 146 24.39 13.48 -14.31
C ASP A 146 23.29 14.45 -13.82
N GLY A 147 22.01 14.15 -14.13
CA GLY A 147 20.87 15.01 -13.83
C GLY A 147 20.55 15.11 -12.33
N GLU A 148 20.63 13.99 -11.63
CA GLU A 148 20.33 13.92 -10.19
C GLU A 148 21.41 14.60 -9.34
N GLY A 149 22.69 14.45 -9.73
CA GLY A 149 23.80 15.17 -9.10
C GLY A 149 23.66 16.69 -9.24
N GLN A 150 23.23 17.18 -10.41
CA GLN A 150 22.97 18.60 -10.62
C GLN A 150 21.73 19.10 -9.85
N ALA A 151 20.68 18.28 -9.76
CA ALA A 151 19.49 18.59 -8.95
C ALA A 151 19.83 18.75 -7.47
N LEU A 152 20.75 17.93 -6.95
CA LEU A 152 21.26 18.04 -5.59
C LEU A 152 22.01 19.37 -5.37
N VAL A 153 22.88 19.76 -6.31
CA VAL A 153 23.58 21.04 -6.27
C VAL A 153 22.60 22.22 -6.28
N ALA A 154 21.55 22.16 -7.11
CA ALA A 154 20.52 23.20 -7.17
C ALA A 154 19.74 23.30 -5.86
N THR A 155 19.37 22.17 -5.27
CA THR A 155 18.68 22.09 -3.96
C THR A 155 19.50 22.76 -2.86
N LEU A 156 20.79 22.44 -2.75
CA LEU A 156 21.68 23.03 -1.76
C LEU A 156 21.91 24.53 -2.00
N LYS A 157 22.00 24.98 -3.26
CA LYS A 157 22.08 26.41 -3.60
C LYS A 157 20.81 27.16 -3.17
N GLY A 158 19.64 26.59 -3.42
CA GLY A 158 18.35 27.15 -3.03
C GLY A 158 18.20 27.26 -1.51
N ALA A 159 18.51 26.18 -0.79
CA ALA A 159 18.49 26.17 0.67
C ALA A 159 19.44 27.21 1.29
N ALA A 160 20.63 27.37 0.70
CA ALA A 160 21.60 28.38 1.13
C ALA A 160 21.13 29.82 0.82
N ALA A 161 20.42 30.04 -0.29
CA ALA A 161 19.84 31.33 -0.64
C ALA A 161 18.67 31.72 0.28
N LEU A 162 17.91 30.74 0.77
CA LEU A 162 16.86 30.92 1.78
C LEU A 162 17.38 31.11 3.21
N GLY A 163 18.70 31.09 3.41
CA GLY A 163 19.33 31.30 4.72
C GLY A 163 19.15 30.15 5.70
N LEU A 164 18.79 28.95 5.21
CA LEU A 164 18.63 27.76 6.06
C LEU A 164 19.98 27.36 6.69
N GLN A 165 19.99 27.11 8.00
CA GLN A 165 21.20 26.78 8.76
C GLN A 165 21.35 25.28 9.01
N ARG A 166 20.24 24.54 9.05
CA ARG A 166 20.19 23.09 9.30
C ARG A 166 19.29 22.44 8.24
N ILE A 167 19.81 21.46 7.54
CA ILE A 167 19.10 20.78 6.46
C ILE A 167 19.33 19.27 6.54
N GLU A 168 18.28 18.50 6.22
CA GLU A 168 18.36 17.08 5.91
C GLU A 168 17.89 16.92 4.48
N VAL A 169 18.68 16.23 3.66
CA VAL A 169 18.45 16.11 2.23
C VAL A 169 18.25 14.64 1.90
N PHE A 170 17.07 14.31 1.39
CA PHE A 170 16.72 12.96 1.00
C PHE A 170 17.11 12.70 -0.46
N VAL A 171 17.75 11.57 -0.71
CA VAL A 171 18.20 11.13 -2.03
C VAL A 171 17.62 9.74 -2.28
N ASP A 172 17.01 9.49 -3.44
CA ASP A 172 16.46 8.18 -3.81
C ASP A 172 17.37 7.36 -4.73
N PHE A 173 18.49 7.96 -5.14
CA PHE A 173 19.52 7.29 -5.91
C PHE A 173 20.72 6.88 -5.05
N TYR A 174 20.91 5.57 -5.00
CA TYR A 174 21.88 4.92 -4.13
C TYR A 174 23.33 5.34 -4.45
N LEU A 175 23.69 5.45 -5.74
CA LEU A 175 25.06 5.77 -6.12
C LEU A 175 25.43 7.20 -5.69
N LEU A 176 24.53 8.16 -5.89
CA LEU A 176 24.69 9.54 -5.43
C LEU A 176 24.77 9.63 -3.91
N TYR A 177 23.92 8.88 -3.18
CA TYR A 177 23.99 8.77 -1.73
C TYR A 177 25.37 8.27 -1.23
N GLU A 178 25.95 7.27 -1.89
CA GLU A 178 27.27 6.75 -1.54
C GLU A 178 28.40 7.77 -1.81
N PHE A 179 28.30 8.57 -2.86
CA PHE A 179 29.24 9.67 -3.12
C PHE A 179 29.16 10.79 -2.07
N VAL A 180 27.96 11.27 -1.72
CA VAL A 180 27.78 12.37 -0.74
C VAL A 180 28.04 11.94 0.71
N SER A 181 27.93 10.65 0.97
CA SER A 181 28.32 10.02 2.24
C SER A 181 29.82 9.77 2.33
N GLY A 182 30.58 9.99 1.24
CA GLY A 182 32.03 9.75 1.17
C GLY A 182 32.43 8.28 1.21
N LYS A 183 31.50 7.36 0.93
CA LYS A 183 31.72 5.92 0.93
C LYS A 183 32.26 5.41 -0.41
N LEU A 184 31.93 6.11 -1.50
CA LEU A 184 32.47 5.87 -2.84
C LEU A 184 33.15 7.15 -3.36
N LEU A 185 34.24 7.01 -4.11
CA LEU A 185 34.89 8.14 -4.79
C LEU A 185 34.46 8.16 -6.27
N PRO A 186 33.98 9.29 -6.80
CA PRO A 186 33.66 9.41 -8.21
C PRO A 186 34.94 9.29 -9.06
N ASN A 187 34.85 8.59 -10.18
CA ASN A 187 35.97 8.34 -11.09
C ASN A 187 35.87 9.10 -12.42
N GLN A 188 34.70 9.67 -12.73
CA GLN A 188 34.49 10.53 -13.88
C GLN A 188 34.67 12.00 -13.49
N GLN A 189 35.36 12.78 -14.33
CA GLN A 189 35.67 14.18 -14.04
C GLN A 189 34.41 15.02 -13.74
N LYS A 190 33.33 14.83 -14.51
CA LYS A 190 32.05 15.52 -14.28
C LYS A 190 31.46 15.24 -12.89
N CYS A 191 31.51 13.99 -12.45
CA CYS A 191 31.01 13.58 -11.14
C CYS A 191 31.89 14.14 -10.02
N ILE A 192 33.21 14.17 -10.22
CA ILE A 192 34.15 14.84 -9.31
C ILE A 192 33.79 16.32 -9.17
N ASP A 193 33.55 17.02 -10.29
CA ASP A 193 33.20 18.45 -10.30
C ASP A 193 31.85 18.73 -9.60
N ILE A 194 30.84 17.87 -9.79
CA ILE A 194 29.55 17.95 -9.10
C ILE A 194 29.73 17.71 -7.60
N MET A 195 30.49 16.69 -7.23
CA MET A 195 30.73 16.34 -5.82
C MET A 195 31.53 17.41 -5.09
N ASP A 196 32.49 18.06 -5.75
CA ASP A 196 33.21 19.21 -5.21
C ASP A 196 32.27 20.40 -4.95
N GLN A 197 31.31 20.65 -5.85
CA GLN A 197 30.27 21.66 -5.64
C GLN A 197 29.35 21.31 -4.46
N VAL A 198 28.89 20.07 -4.37
CA VAL A 198 28.08 19.59 -3.24
C VAL A 198 28.83 19.77 -1.92
N ASN A 199 30.09 19.35 -1.87
CA ASN A 199 30.95 19.45 -0.69
C ASN A 199 31.24 20.90 -0.29
N LEU A 200 31.41 21.81 -1.26
CA LEU A 200 31.57 23.24 -1.00
C LEU A 200 30.29 23.86 -0.43
N LEU A 201 29.13 23.52 -0.99
CA LEU A 201 27.83 24.01 -0.53
C LEU A 201 27.45 23.47 0.85
N ARG A 202 27.79 22.20 1.12
CA ARG A 202 27.58 21.55 2.43
C ARG A 202 28.20 22.35 3.57
N LYS A 203 29.38 22.95 3.35
CA LYS A 203 30.08 23.79 4.35
C LYS A 203 29.36 25.08 4.72
N ARG A 204 28.33 25.49 3.96
CA ARG A 204 27.53 26.69 4.26
C ARG A 204 26.44 26.44 5.31
N PHE A 205 26.20 25.19 5.67
CA PHE A 205 25.20 24.79 6.66
C PHE A 205 25.86 24.36 7.96
N THR A 206 25.27 24.72 9.10
CA THR A 206 25.71 24.24 10.43
C THR A 206 25.39 22.75 10.63
N TYR A 207 24.39 22.25 9.92
CA TYR A 207 24.01 20.83 9.88
C TYR A 207 23.51 20.49 8.48
N CYS A 208 24.12 19.48 7.85
CA CYS A 208 23.71 18.97 6.55
C CYS A 208 23.92 17.44 6.52
N GLU A 209 22.82 16.71 6.53
CA GLU A 209 22.78 15.26 6.48
C GLU A 209 22.10 14.79 5.20
N PHE A 210 22.57 13.66 4.67
CA PHE A 210 21.99 13.02 3.50
C PHE A 210 21.38 11.68 3.93
N SER A 211 20.14 11.45 3.55
CA SER A 211 19.39 10.24 3.92
C SER A 211 18.90 9.55 2.66
N LEU A 212 19.09 8.23 2.57
CA LEU A 212 18.56 7.43 1.46
C LEU A 212 17.07 7.19 1.68
N THR A 213 16.24 7.53 0.71
CA THR A 213 14.78 7.35 0.77
C THR A 213 14.27 6.52 -0.40
N SER A 214 13.01 6.04 -0.33
CA SER A 214 12.41 5.34 -1.45
C SER A 214 11.85 6.33 -2.48
N ARG A 215 11.86 5.95 -3.77
CA ARG A 215 11.25 6.73 -4.85
C ARG A 215 9.75 7.03 -4.61
N ASP A 216 9.09 6.20 -3.79
CA ASP A 216 7.70 6.36 -3.38
C ASP A 216 7.48 7.43 -2.29
N ASP A 217 8.53 7.86 -1.59
CA ASP A 217 8.50 8.87 -0.53
C ASP A 217 8.84 10.30 -1.04
N VAL A 218 9.41 10.40 -2.25
CA VAL A 218 9.75 11.66 -2.95
C VAL A 218 8.77 12.03 -4.06
N LYS A 219 7.54 11.50 -4.02
CA LYS A 219 6.45 11.73 -5.00
C LYS A 219 6.23 13.20 -5.36
N TYR A 220 6.35 14.09 -4.38
CA TYR A 220 6.20 15.54 -4.56
C TYR A 220 7.33 16.17 -5.39
N VAL A 221 8.56 15.67 -5.26
CA VAL A 221 9.74 16.17 -5.98
C VAL A 221 9.67 15.83 -7.47
N PHE A 222 9.16 14.64 -7.82
CA PHE A 222 8.92 14.26 -9.21
C PHE A 222 7.83 15.10 -9.88
N CYS A 223 6.78 15.47 -9.14
CA CYS A 223 5.77 16.41 -9.63
C CYS A 223 6.39 17.79 -9.93
N LEU A 224 7.22 18.32 -9.02
CA LEU A 224 7.91 19.60 -9.23
C LEU A 224 8.92 19.56 -10.38
N ALA A 225 9.67 18.46 -10.52
CA ALA A 225 10.60 18.27 -11.64
C ALA A 225 9.86 18.22 -12.98
N ARG A 226 8.72 17.52 -13.04
CA ARG A 226 7.82 17.49 -14.19
C ARG A 226 7.28 18.89 -14.53
N ASP A 227 6.83 19.63 -13.53
CA ASP A 227 6.30 20.99 -13.73
C ASP A 227 7.40 21.96 -14.22
N ALA A 228 8.64 21.80 -13.74
CA ALA A 228 9.80 22.57 -14.19
C ALA A 228 10.23 22.21 -15.63
N ILE A 229 10.20 20.92 -16.00
CA ILE A 229 10.47 20.44 -17.37
C ILE A 229 9.41 20.99 -18.32
N ASN A 230 8.13 20.90 -17.97
CA ASN A 230 7.02 21.46 -18.75
C ASN A 230 7.14 22.99 -18.90
N SER A 231 7.58 23.69 -17.84
CA SER A 231 7.88 25.13 -17.92
C SER A 231 9.05 25.46 -18.84
N GLN A 232 10.11 24.63 -18.89
CA GLN A 232 11.24 24.83 -19.80
C GLN A 232 10.88 24.53 -21.27
N ILE A 233 10.08 23.49 -21.52
CA ILE A 233 9.55 23.16 -22.85
C ILE A 233 8.75 24.35 -23.39
N SER A 234 7.85 24.94 -22.58
CA SER A 234 7.10 26.14 -22.98
C SER A 234 7.99 27.37 -23.29
N LYS A 235 9.15 27.50 -22.62
CA LYS A 235 10.10 28.59 -22.85
C LYS A 235 10.98 28.35 -24.08
N LEU A 236 11.29 27.09 -24.41
CA LEU A 236 12.02 26.72 -25.62
C LEU A 236 11.16 26.92 -26.87
N GLU A 237 9.85 26.66 -26.78
CA GLU A 237 8.87 26.94 -27.85
C GLU A 237 8.72 28.44 -28.14
N THR A 238 8.92 29.31 -27.14
CA THR A 238 8.93 30.77 -27.36
C THR A 238 10.23 31.32 -27.97
N LYS A 239 11.33 30.55 -27.93
CA LYS A 239 12.66 30.99 -28.38
C LYS A 239 13.02 30.57 -29.82
N THR A 240 12.28 29.65 -30.42
CA THR A 240 12.47 29.23 -31.83
C THR A 240 11.83 30.18 -32.85
N LYS A 241 11.11 31.22 -32.42
CA LYS A 241 10.70 32.32 -33.31
C LYS A 241 11.76 33.41 -33.34
N SER A 242 12.72 33.27 -34.26
CA SER A 242 13.61 34.37 -34.66
C SER A 242 12.85 35.39 -35.52
N PRO A 243 13.08 36.72 -35.35
CA PRO A 243 12.29 37.76 -35.97
C PRO A 243 12.95 38.24 -37.27
N TYR A 244 12.27 38.10 -38.41
CA TYR A 244 12.55 38.93 -39.57
C TYR A 244 11.24 39.31 -40.30
N GLY A 245 10.95 40.60 -40.25
CA GLY A 245 10.47 41.38 -41.39
C GLY A 245 9.00 41.30 -41.71
N GLU A 246 8.24 42.24 -41.15
CA GLU A 246 6.98 42.70 -41.73
C GLU A 246 7.17 43.12 -43.19
N GLY A 247 6.25 42.67 -44.04
CA GLY A 247 6.15 43.10 -45.43
C GLY A 247 4.84 42.65 -46.05
N SER A 248 3.79 43.46 -45.85
CA SER A 248 2.71 43.70 -46.81
C SER A 248 1.85 42.51 -47.29
N SER A 249 0.60 42.52 -46.82
CA SER A 249 -0.64 42.01 -47.43
C SER A 249 -0.53 41.24 -48.76
N TYR A 250 -0.96 39.97 -48.77
CA TYR A 250 -2.05 39.47 -49.61
C TYR A 250 -2.57 38.16 -48.99
N SER A 251 -3.89 38.01 -49.01
CA SER A 251 -4.64 36.86 -48.51
C SER A 251 -4.17 35.52 -49.09
N SER A 252 -3.77 34.59 -48.23
CA SER A 252 -3.80 33.16 -48.53
C SER A 252 -3.96 32.39 -47.22
N GLU A 253 -4.94 31.49 -47.23
CA GLU A 253 -5.38 30.56 -46.19
C GLU A 253 -4.26 30.13 -45.23
N SER A 254 -4.40 30.48 -43.95
CA SER A 254 -3.52 29.97 -42.90
C SER A 254 -3.81 28.49 -42.69
N GLU A 255 -2.82 27.64 -43.01
CA GLU A 255 -2.79 26.24 -42.60
C GLU A 255 -2.99 26.15 -41.09
N ASP A 256 -4.01 25.38 -40.70
CA ASP A 256 -4.48 25.18 -39.34
C ASP A 256 -3.38 24.50 -38.48
N GLU A 257 -2.66 25.27 -37.65
CA GLU A 257 -1.87 24.76 -36.51
C GLU A 257 -2.83 24.21 -35.44
N GLY A 258 -3.57 23.15 -35.79
CA GLY A 258 -4.62 22.56 -34.96
C GLY A 258 -4.06 21.82 -33.73
N GLU A 259 -4.84 21.83 -32.66
CA GLU A 259 -4.58 21.11 -31.40
C GLU A 259 -4.33 19.60 -31.63
N VAL A 260 -3.31 19.06 -30.96
CA VAL A 260 -3.01 17.62 -30.95
C VAL A 260 -3.69 16.98 -29.75
N TYR A 261 -4.58 16.02 -30.02
CA TYR A 261 -5.33 15.31 -28.99
C TYR A 261 -4.59 14.08 -28.51
N ARG A 262 -4.68 13.80 -27.22
CA ARG A 262 -4.00 12.66 -26.60
C ARG A 262 -4.95 11.46 -26.53
N VAL A 263 -4.48 10.29 -26.93
CA VAL A 263 -5.30 9.08 -26.96
C VAL A 263 -4.63 7.98 -26.15
N TYR A 264 -5.29 7.55 -25.09
CA TYR A 264 -4.84 6.46 -24.23
C TYR A 264 -5.69 5.22 -24.49
N PHE A 265 -5.08 4.03 -24.44
CA PHE A 265 -5.81 2.78 -24.60
C PHE A 265 -5.26 1.68 -23.69
N LYS A 266 -6.10 0.69 -23.40
CA LYS A 266 -5.70 -0.51 -22.68
C LYS A 266 -6.58 -1.70 -22.98
N GLY A 267 -5.97 -2.79 -23.43
CA GLY A 267 -6.61 -4.09 -23.56
C GLY A 267 -6.32 -4.97 -22.35
N LEU A 268 -7.36 -5.59 -21.76
CA LEU A 268 -7.22 -6.54 -20.67
C LEU A 268 -8.03 -7.81 -20.94
N TRP A 269 -7.52 -8.94 -20.49
CA TRP A 269 -8.26 -10.20 -20.45
C TRP A 269 -8.00 -10.94 -19.15
N ASN A 270 -8.98 -11.73 -18.71
CA ASN A 270 -8.92 -12.55 -17.51
C ASN A 270 -9.66 -13.88 -17.71
N GLU A 271 -9.24 -14.92 -17.00
CA GLU A 271 -9.99 -16.18 -16.90
C GLU A 271 -10.78 -16.18 -15.58
N GLU A 272 -12.11 -16.05 -15.67
CA GLU A 272 -12.99 -16.02 -14.51
C GLU A 272 -13.59 -17.39 -14.25
N ARG A 273 -13.55 -17.85 -12.99
CA ARG A 273 -14.23 -19.10 -12.58
C ARG A 273 -15.68 -18.78 -12.23
N VAL A 274 -16.61 -19.25 -13.04
CA VAL A 274 -18.05 -19.10 -12.80
C VAL A 274 -18.58 -20.38 -12.15
N TYR A 275 -19.13 -20.24 -10.95
CA TYR A 275 -19.73 -21.36 -10.21
C TYR A 275 -21.14 -21.65 -10.74
N GLY A 276 -21.36 -22.86 -11.26
CA GLY A 276 -22.68 -23.34 -11.63
C GLY A 276 -23.52 -23.74 -10.42
N SER A 277 -24.84 -23.81 -10.59
CA SER A 277 -25.80 -24.25 -9.56
C SER A 277 -25.59 -25.69 -9.08
N SER A 278 -24.73 -26.47 -9.75
CA SER A 278 -24.49 -27.89 -9.51
C SER A 278 -23.01 -28.20 -9.25
N SER A 279 -22.32 -27.46 -8.37
CA SER A 279 -20.94 -27.77 -7.91
C SER A 279 -19.87 -27.99 -9.01
N SER A 280 -20.20 -27.74 -10.28
CA SER A 280 -19.30 -27.72 -11.42
C SER A 280 -18.93 -26.27 -11.72
N TYR A 281 -17.64 -25.99 -11.81
CA TYR A 281 -17.13 -24.69 -12.21
C TYR A 281 -16.96 -24.66 -13.73
N LYS A 282 -17.34 -23.54 -14.36
CA LYS A 282 -17.01 -23.24 -15.75
C LYS A 282 -16.01 -22.09 -15.75
N THR A 283 -14.82 -22.29 -16.32
CA THR A 283 -13.89 -21.18 -16.57
C THR A 283 -14.38 -20.44 -17.81
N VAL A 284 -14.58 -19.13 -17.68
CA VAL A 284 -14.99 -18.24 -18.77
C VAL A 284 -13.91 -17.20 -18.96
N THR A 285 -13.36 -17.12 -20.17
CA THR A 285 -12.43 -16.06 -20.52
C THR A 285 -13.21 -14.79 -20.83
N VAL A 286 -12.85 -13.69 -20.20
CA VAL A 286 -13.44 -12.36 -20.40
C VAL A 286 -12.36 -11.39 -20.86
N ALA A 287 -12.66 -10.52 -21.81
CA ALA A 287 -11.73 -9.49 -22.27
C ALA A 287 -12.46 -8.17 -22.47
N ALA A 288 -11.78 -7.07 -22.19
CA ALA A 288 -12.33 -5.75 -22.44
C ALA A 288 -11.25 -4.71 -22.75
N MET A 289 -11.71 -3.62 -23.32
CA MET A 289 -10.91 -2.52 -23.82
C MET A 289 -11.34 -1.22 -23.14
N GLY A 290 -10.38 -0.45 -22.67
CA GLY A 290 -10.57 0.92 -22.22
C GLY A 290 -9.83 1.86 -23.16
N ALA A 291 -10.45 2.97 -23.55
CA ALA A 291 -9.75 4.05 -24.23
C ALA A 291 -10.24 5.41 -23.75
N ALA A 292 -9.37 6.41 -23.80
CA ALA A 292 -9.69 7.78 -23.45
C ALA A 292 -9.08 8.72 -24.47
N ILE A 293 -9.83 9.75 -24.84
CA ILE A 293 -9.39 10.85 -25.68
C ILE A 293 -9.35 12.08 -24.80
N CYS A 294 -8.21 12.73 -24.73
CA CYS A 294 -7.97 13.93 -23.95
C CYS A 294 -7.55 15.08 -24.86
N ASP A 295 -7.74 16.30 -24.39
CA ASP A 295 -7.21 17.50 -25.02
C ASP A 295 -5.69 17.64 -24.78
N SER A 296 -5.11 18.75 -25.21
CA SER A 296 -3.69 19.05 -25.01
C SER A 296 -3.29 19.21 -23.53
N SER A 297 -4.25 19.46 -22.63
CA SER A 297 -4.06 19.63 -21.18
C SER A 297 -4.27 18.32 -20.39
N ASP A 298 -4.48 17.19 -21.09
CA ASP A 298 -4.77 15.88 -20.51
C ASP A 298 -6.14 15.78 -19.82
N GLU A 299 -7.05 16.71 -20.13
CA GLU A 299 -8.43 16.66 -19.66
C GLU A 299 -9.26 15.76 -20.56
N ILE A 300 -10.06 14.89 -19.94
CA ILE A 300 -10.75 13.81 -20.66
C ILE A 300 -11.96 14.37 -21.42
N ILE A 301 -11.90 14.30 -22.74
CA ILE A 301 -12.99 14.65 -23.66
C ILE A 301 -13.95 13.47 -23.80
N HIS A 302 -13.41 12.26 -23.97
CA HIS A 302 -14.22 11.09 -24.21
C HIS A 302 -13.60 9.81 -23.63
N GLN A 303 -14.48 8.87 -23.27
CA GLN A 303 -14.12 7.61 -22.63
C GLN A 303 -14.88 6.47 -23.32
N LEU A 304 -14.13 5.43 -23.67
CA LEU A 304 -14.64 4.21 -24.30
C LEU A 304 -14.35 3.05 -23.36
N LYS A 305 -15.39 2.26 -23.10
CA LYS A 305 -15.32 1.03 -22.31
C LYS A 305 -16.07 -0.06 -23.05
N THR A 306 -15.33 -0.88 -23.79
CA THR A 306 -15.92 -1.80 -24.76
C THR A 306 -15.60 -3.23 -24.37
N PRO A 307 -16.61 -4.09 -24.16
CA PRO A 307 -16.38 -5.51 -23.99
C PRO A 307 -15.83 -6.12 -25.28
N LEU A 308 -14.97 -7.12 -25.18
CA LEU A 308 -14.50 -7.89 -26.33
C LEU A 308 -15.24 -9.22 -26.32
N ASP A 309 -16.08 -9.44 -27.34
CA ASP A 309 -16.80 -10.70 -27.50
C ASP A 309 -15.80 -11.79 -27.92
N LEU A 310 -15.54 -12.73 -27.00
CA LEU A 310 -14.62 -13.83 -27.24
C LEU A 310 -15.37 -15.05 -27.76
N ILE A 311 -14.81 -15.73 -28.75
CA ILE A 311 -15.31 -17.02 -29.23
C ILE A 311 -14.82 -18.10 -28.25
N GLU A 312 -15.73 -18.95 -27.74
CA GLU A 312 -15.37 -20.02 -26.81
C GLU A 312 -14.30 -20.94 -27.41
N GLY A 313 -13.14 -21.03 -26.76
CA GLY A 313 -12.07 -21.98 -27.10
C GLY A 313 -10.91 -21.44 -27.93
N GLU A 314 -10.92 -20.17 -28.36
CA GLU A 314 -9.76 -19.59 -29.03
C GLU A 314 -8.67 -19.13 -28.04
N PRO A 315 -7.38 -19.45 -28.30
CA PRO A 315 -6.28 -18.92 -27.52
C PRO A 315 -6.13 -17.42 -27.80
N ILE A 316 -6.19 -16.61 -26.75
CA ILE A 316 -6.11 -15.15 -26.85
C ILE A 316 -4.69 -14.70 -26.49
N SER A 317 -4.04 -13.98 -27.39
CA SER A 317 -2.73 -13.38 -27.12
C SER A 317 -2.89 -11.95 -26.60
N ARG A 318 -1.93 -11.50 -25.78
CA ARG A 318 -1.92 -10.12 -25.26
C ARG A 318 -1.79 -9.07 -26.39
N PRO A 319 -0.92 -9.26 -27.42
CA PRO A 319 -0.89 -8.38 -28.59
C PRO A 319 -2.25 -8.21 -29.26
N TYR A 320 -3.03 -9.30 -29.36
CA TYR A 320 -4.38 -9.24 -29.93
C TYR A 320 -5.30 -8.32 -29.13
N VAL A 321 -5.40 -8.50 -27.80
CA VAL A 321 -6.33 -7.69 -26.96
C VAL A 321 -5.91 -6.23 -26.86
N GLU A 322 -4.60 -5.98 -26.71
CA GLU A 322 -4.06 -4.61 -26.67
C GLU A 322 -4.20 -3.92 -28.05
N GLY A 323 -4.01 -4.66 -29.14
CA GLY A 323 -4.20 -4.15 -30.50
C GLY A 323 -5.67 -3.88 -30.85
N GLN A 324 -6.60 -4.71 -30.39
CA GLN A 324 -8.04 -4.42 -30.48
C GLN A 324 -8.41 -3.14 -29.71
N ALA A 325 -7.83 -2.93 -28.52
CA ALA A 325 -8.04 -1.69 -27.77
C ALA A 325 -7.52 -0.46 -28.53
N LEU A 326 -6.39 -0.58 -29.22
CA LEU A 326 -5.86 0.47 -30.09
C LEU A 326 -6.81 0.77 -31.27
N ILE A 327 -7.35 -0.26 -31.93
CA ILE A 327 -8.34 -0.10 -33.00
C ILE A 327 -9.56 0.69 -32.49
N VAL A 328 -10.10 0.31 -31.33
CA VAL A 328 -11.24 1.01 -30.71
C VAL A 328 -10.91 2.47 -30.41
N ALA A 329 -9.70 2.74 -29.89
CA ALA A 329 -9.26 4.10 -29.60
C ALA A 329 -9.17 4.97 -30.86
N LEU A 330 -8.57 4.43 -31.94
CA LEU A 330 -8.45 5.10 -33.23
C LEU A 330 -9.83 5.34 -33.90
N GLN A 331 -10.72 4.34 -33.88
CA GLN A 331 -12.09 4.51 -34.38
C GLN A 331 -12.86 5.56 -33.59
N GLY A 332 -12.66 5.60 -32.27
CA GLY A 332 -13.17 6.65 -31.40
C GLY A 332 -12.71 8.03 -31.86
N ALA A 333 -11.40 8.24 -32.00
CA ALA A 333 -10.84 9.51 -32.46
C ALA A 333 -11.34 9.91 -33.86
N ALA A 334 -11.46 8.95 -34.78
CA ALA A 334 -11.99 9.18 -36.13
C ALA A 334 -13.48 9.59 -36.09
N THR A 335 -14.28 9.01 -35.19
CA THR A 335 -15.71 9.36 -35.00
C THR A 335 -15.88 10.80 -34.56
N TYR A 336 -14.99 11.30 -33.70
CA TYR A 336 -14.93 12.72 -33.30
C TYR A 336 -14.32 13.63 -34.36
N LYS A 337 -13.99 13.09 -35.55
CA LYS A 337 -13.38 13.81 -36.68
C LYS A 337 -12.06 14.49 -36.30
N LEU A 338 -11.35 13.96 -35.31
CA LEU A 338 -10.03 14.46 -34.92
C LEU A 338 -9.06 14.24 -36.08
N LYS A 339 -8.22 15.24 -36.35
CA LYS A 339 -7.25 15.20 -37.44
C LYS A 339 -5.83 14.92 -36.97
N ARG A 340 -5.47 15.43 -35.78
CA ARG A 340 -4.12 15.32 -35.20
C ARG A 340 -4.22 14.65 -33.84
N ILE A 341 -3.64 13.47 -33.70
CA ILE A 341 -3.64 12.70 -32.45
C ILE A 341 -2.24 12.17 -32.10
N GLU A 342 -1.96 12.08 -30.81
CA GLU A 342 -0.83 11.34 -30.25
C GLU A 342 -1.38 10.18 -29.42
N VAL A 343 -0.94 8.97 -29.72
CA VAL A 343 -1.46 7.74 -29.12
C VAL A 343 -0.43 7.17 -28.15
N PHE A 344 -0.83 6.99 -26.90
CA PHE A 344 0.04 6.53 -25.84
C PHE A 344 -0.13 5.03 -25.56
N CYS A 345 0.95 4.29 -25.69
CA CYS A 345 1.02 2.84 -25.50
C CYS A 345 1.95 2.50 -24.33
N ASP A 346 1.53 1.63 -23.41
CA ASP A 346 2.40 1.10 -22.33
C ASP A 346 2.92 -0.31 -22.60
N TYR A 347 2.51 -0.93 -23.72
CA TYR A 347 2.90 -2.28 -24.09
C TYR A 347 3.98 -2.27 -25.18
N TYR A 348 5.23 -2.43 -24.75
CA TYR A 348 6.42 -2.36 -25.59
C TYR A 348 6.35 -3.21 -26.86
N LEU A 349 5.89 -4.47 -26.77
CA LEU A 349 5.85 -5.36 -27.92
C LEU A 349 4.88 -4.87 -29.02
N LEU A 350 3.71 -4.37 -28.62
CA LEU A 350 2.75 -3.77 -29.54
C LEU A 350 3.29 -2.45 -30.12
N TYR A 351 3.98 -1.64 -29.31
CA TYR A 351 4.68 -0.45 -29.81
C TYR A 351 5.67 -0.81 -30.92
N GLN A 352 6.53 -1.81 -30.72
CA GLN A 352 7.50 -2.24 -31.76
C GLN A 352 6.81 -2.74 -33.03
N TYR A 353 5.71 -3.48 -32.90
CA TYR A 353 4.92 -3.94 -34.04
C TYR A 353 4.30 -2.79 -34.85
N VAL A 354 3.72 -1.80 -34.18
CA VAL A 354 3.06 -0.66 -34.83
C VAL A 354 4.08 0.35 -35.39
N SER A 355 5.23 0.49 -34.74
CA SER A 355 6.37 1.29 -35.23
C SER A 355 7.12 0.62 -36.39
N GLY A 356 6.85 -0.65 -36.68
CA GLY A 356 7.50 -1.40 -37.75
C GLY A 356 8.92 -1.88 -37.41
N GLU A 357 9.32 -1.81 -36.13
CA GLU A 357 10.63 -2.28 -35.65
C GLU A 357 10.69 -3.81 -35.52
N LEU A 358 9.53 -4.46 -35.35
CA LEU A 358 9.40 -5.90 -35.20
C LEU A 358 8.21 -6.42 -36.01
N LEU A 359 8.34 -7.61 -36.60
CA LEU A 359 7.25 -8.28 -37.31
C LEU A 359 6.62 -9.35 -36.41
N PRO A 360 5.28 -9.41 -36.29
CA PRO A 360 4.62 -10.49 -35.58
C PRO A 360 4.63 -11.78 -36.40
N ASN A 361 4.63 -12.92 -35.70
CA ASN A 361 4.56 -14.26 -36.33
C ASN A 361 3.14 -14.83 -36.34
N GLU A 362 2.24 -14.26 -35.53
CA GLU A 362 0.86 -14.71 -35.35
C GLU A 362 -0.08 -14.04 -36.35
N GLN A 363 -0.82 -14.82 -37.14
CA GLN A 363 -1.74 -14.27 -38.15
C GLN A 363 -2.77 -13.31 -37.56
N GLN A 364 -3.33 -13.63 -36.39
CA GLN A 364 -4.28 -12.76 -35.68
C GLN A 364 -3.67 -11.39 -35.35
N THR A 365 -2.39 -11.34 -35.00
CA THR A 365 -1.69 -10.08 -34.70
C THR A 365 -1.38 -9.32 -36.00
N ILE A 366 -1.05 -10.01 -37.10
CA ILE A 366 -0.85 -9.39 -38.42
C ILE A 366 -2.13 -8.66 -38.87
N ASP A 367 -3.29 -9.34 -38.80
CA ASP A 367 -4.57 -8.78 -39.24
C ASP A 367 -4.96 -7.53 -38.43
N ILE A 368 -4.65 -7.52 -37.13
CA ILE A 368 -4.84 -6.37 -36.24
C ILE A 368 -3.96 -5.20 -36.66
N LEU A 369 -2.68 -5.44 -36.94
CA LEU A 369 -1.75 -4.39 -37.36
C LEU A 369 -2.12 -3.79 -38.71
N ASP A 370 -2.59 -4.60 -39.66
CA ASP A 370 -3.09 -4.10 -40.94
C ASP A 370 -4.27 -3.14 -40.74
N HIS A 371 -5.18 -3.48 -39.83
CA HIS A 371 -6.30 -2.62 -39.47
C HIS A 371 -5.83 -1.32 -38.79
N VAL A 372 -4.93 -1.42 -37.81
CA VAL A 372 -4.34 -0.26 -37.12
C VAL A 372 -3.67 0.67 -38.14
N ASN A 373 -2.85 0.13 -39.03
CA ASN A 373 -2.14 0.90 -40.05
C ASN A 373 -3.09 1.57 -41.05
N LEU A 374 -4.21 0.94 -41.39
CA LEU A 374 -5.26 1.54 -42.20
C LEU A 374 -5.92 2.72 -41.48
N LEU A 375 -6.27 2.56 -40.20
CA LEU A 375 -6.89 3.62 -39.40
C LEU A 375 -5.96 4.80 -39.18
N ARG A 376 -4.67 4.56 -38.92
CA ARG A 376 -3.66 5.63 -38.76
C ARG A 376 -3.59 6.56 -39.96
N LYS A 377 -3.77 6.02 -41.18
CA LYS A 377 -3.80 6.80 -42.44
C LYS A 377 -5.02 7.73 -42.56
N SER A 378 -6.04 7.58 -41.72
CA SER A 378 -7.22 8.46 -41.72
C SER A 378 -6.99 9.80 -40.99
N PHE A 379 -5.88 9.92 -40.26
CA PHE A 379 -5.47 11.12 -39.53
C PHE A 379 -4.39 11.89 -40.29
N THR A 380 -4.39 13.22 -40.21
CA THR A 380 -3.33 14.06 -40.78
C THR A 380 -2.04 13.98 -39.97
N TYR A 381 -2.16 13.70 -38.66
CA TYR A 381 -1.05 13.42 -37.76
C TYR A 381 -1.48 12.32 -36.76
N CYS A 382 -0.70 11.24 -36.69
CA CYS A 382 -0.94 10.11 -35.77
C CYS A 382 0.41 9.49 -35.38
N GLU A 383 0.96 9.95 -34.27
CA GLU A 383 2.17 9.37 -33.68
C GLU A 383 1.84 8.42 -32.54
N LEU A 384 2.71 7.44 -32.34
CA LEU A 384 2.60 6.46 -31.26
C LEU A 384 3.76 6.70 -30.30
N SER A 385 3.46 6.93 -29.02
CA SER A 385 4.44 7.22 -27.97
C SER A 385 4.40 6.12 -26.92
N LEU A 386 5.57 5.56 -26.60
CA LEU A 386 5.71 4.58 -25.53
C LEU A 386 5.78 5.30 -24.18
N ILE A 387 4.93 4.92 -23.23
CA ILE A 387 4.85 5.51 -21.89
C ILE A 387 4.93 4.45 -20.79
N ALA A 388 5.19 4.90 -19.56
CA ALA A 388 5.20 4.00 -18.42
C ALA A 388 3.78 3.54 -18.06
N ARG A 389 3.66 2.31 -17.54
CA ARG A 389 2.37 1.71 -17.15
C ARG A 389 1.57 2.52 -16.12
N TYR A 390 2.24 3.35 -15.31
CA TYR A 390 1.57 4.22 -14.35
C TYR A 390 0.78 5.34 -15.05
N ASP A 391 1.21 5.77 -16.23
CA ASP A 391 0.62 6.89 -16.97
C ASP A 391 -0.67 6.49 -17.72
N VAL A 392 -0.99 5.19 -17.79
CA VAL A 392 -2.26 4.66 -18.33
C VAL A 392 -3.27 4.23 -17.25
N LYS A 393 -3.05 4.61 -15.98
CA LYS A 393 -3.84 4.12 -14.82
C LYS A 393 -5.36 4.30 -14.98
N TYR A 394 -5.78 5.37 -15.65
CA TYR A 394 -7.20 5.66 -15.85
C TYR A 394 -7.86 4.74 -16.90
N VAL A 395 -7.26 4.51 -18.06
CA VAL A 395 -7.80 3.58 -19.08
C VAL A 395 -7.73 2.12 -18.66
N PHE A 396 -6.75 1.78 -17.81
CA PHE A 396 -6.70 0.48 -17.13
C PHE A 396 -7.92 0.26 -16.21
N ARG A 397 -8.38 1.30 -15.51
CA ARG A 397 -9.63 1.25 -14.73
C ARG A 397 -10.84 1.04 -15.63
N LEU A 398 -10.94 1.75 -16.76
CA LEU A 398 -12.04 1.59 -17.72
C LEU A 398 -12.12 0.15 -18.26
N ALA A 399 -11.00 -0.44 -18.64
CA ALA A 399 -10.94 -1.83 -19.09
C ALA A 399 -11.40 -2.81 -17.98
N LYS A 400 -10.98 -2.59 -16.72
CA LYS A 400 -11.45 -3.39 -15.58
C LYS A 400 -12.95 -3.24 -15.30
N GLU A 401 -13.49 -2.04 -15.40
CA GLU A 401 -14.94 -1.80 -15.25
C GLU A 401 -15.75 -2.51 -16.35
N ALA A 402 -15.25 -2.54 -17.58
CA ALA A 402 -15.89 -3.27 -18.68
C ALA A 402 -15.84 -4.80 -18.48
N ILE A 403 -14.72 -5.35 -17.99
CA ILE A 403 -14.64 -6.76 -17.57
C ILE A 403 -15.68 -7.05 -16.50
N ARG A 404 -15.74 -6.25 -15.43
CA ARG A 404 -16.73 -6.40 -14.35
C ARG A 404 -18.17 -6.36 -14.88
N SER A 405 -18.46 -5.50 -15.87
CA SER A 405 -19.78 -5.46 -16.50
C SER A 405 -20.11 -6.72 -17.30
N GLN A 406 -19.14 -7.36 -17.95
CA GLN A 406 -19.36 -8.63 -18.66
C GLN A 406 -19.56 -9.78 -17.67
N THR A 407 -18.73 -9.83 -16.62
CA THR A 407 -18.90 -10.80 -15.53
C THR A 407 -20.28 -10.63 -14.90
N ARG A 408 -20.74 -9.39 -14.64
CA ARG A 408 -22.11 -9.12 -14.16
C ARG A 408 -23.20 -9.65 -15.11
N LYS A 409 -23.06 -9.48 -16.43
CA LYS A 409 -24.03 -10.02 -17.42
C LYS A 409 -24.00 -11.55 -17.46
N ALA A 410 -22.83 -12.17 -17.47
CA ALA A 410 -22.67 -13.63 -17.44
C ALA A 410 -23.18 -14.25 -16.11
N VAL A 411 -23.01 -13.53 -15.00
CA VAL A 411 -23.41 -13.94 -13.63
C VAL A 411 -24.87 -13.61 -13.32
N SER A 412 -25.47 -12.59 -13.95
CA SER A 412 -26.91 -12.26 -13.79
C SER A 412 -27.85 -13.38 -14.24
N THR A 413 -27.33 -14.31 -15.05
CA THR A 413 -28.04 -15.53 -15.46
C THR A 413 -28.04 -16.60 -14.35
N LEU A 414 -27.29 -16.43 -13.23
CA LEU A 414 -27.04 -17.48 -12.23
C LEU A 414 -27.30 -17.13 -10.74
N GLY A 415 -27.71 -15.92 -10.33
CA GLY A 415 -28.08 -15.67 -8.92
C GLY A 415 -28.34 -14.22 -8.49
N ASN A 416 -28.91 -14.03 -7.28
CA ASN A 416 -29.20 -12.72 -6.67
C ASN A 416 -27.99 -12.14 -5.92
N PHE A 417 -27.52 -10.96 -6.34
CA PHE A 417 -26.41 -10.20 -5.72
C PHE A 417 -26.92 -8.90 -5.06
N GLY A 418 -26.15 -8.37 -4.10
CA GLY A 418 -26.39 -7.06 -3.49
C GLY A 418 -25.11 -6.24 -3.35
N THR A 419 -25.21 -4.92 -3.34
CA THR A 419 -24.06 -4.01 -3.22
C THR A 419 -23.80 -3.65 -1.74
N CYS A 420 -22.55 -3.77 -1.30
CA CYS A 420 -22.16 -3.34 0.05
C CYS A 420 -21.87 -1.84 0.09
N VAL A 421 -22.47 -1.10 1.03
CA VAL A 421 -22.28 0.36 1.13
C VAL A 421 -20.94 0.81 1.72
N ILE A 422 -20.13 -0.11 2.25
CA ILE A 422 -18.80 0.19 2.80
C ILE A 422 -17.72 0.05 1.71
N CYS A 423 -17.62 -1.12 1.08
CA CYS A 423 -16.62 -1.37 0.04
C CYS A 423 -17.10 -1.05 -1.38
N LEU A 424 -18.40 -0.83 -1.58
CA LEU A 424 -19.04 -0.59 -2.88
C LEU A 424 -18.94 -1.78 -3.86
N ASP A 425 -18.63 -2.97 -3.37
CA ASP A 425 -18.59 -4.20 -4.15
C ASP A 425 -19.95 -4.89 -4.22
N ASP A 426 -20.24 -5.49 -5.37
CA ASP A 426 -21.39 -6.39 -5.56
C ASP A 426 -21.01 -7.79 -5.12
N ILE A 427 -21.68 -8.24 -4.08
CA ILE A 427 -21.37 -9.47 -3.37
C ILE A 427 -22.63 -10.34 -3.37
N SER A 428 -22.45 -11.66 -3.38
CA SER A 428 -23.59 -12.57 -3.36
C SER A 428 -24.38 -12.40 -2.06
N ILE A 429 -25.71 -12.45 -2.10
CA ILE A 429 -26.57 -12.11 -0.93
C ILE A 429 -26.29 -13.01 0.30
N ASP A 430 -25.82 -14.25 0.08
CA ASP A 430 -25.40 -15.19 1.12
C ASP A 430 -24.14 -14.73 1.89
N GLN A 431 -23.34 -13.85 1.30
CA GLN A 431 -22.18 -13.22 1.92
C GLN A 431 -22.50 -11.89 2.62
N PHE A 432 -23.79 -11.56 2.77
CA PHE A 432 -24.23 -10.42 3.57
C PHE A 432 -24.65 -10.86 4.97
N MET A 433 -24.16 -10.13 5.96
CA MET A 433 -24.68 -10.20 7.31
C MET A 433 -26.05 -9.52 7.37
N SER A 434 -27.02 -10.21 7.95
CA SER A 434 -28.24 -9.59 8.47
C SER A 434 -28.00 -9.22 9.93
N ILE A 435 -27.86 -7.93 10.19
CA ILE A 435 -27.87 -7.37 11.55
C ILE A 435 -29.34 -7.33 11.99
N GLY A 436 -29.67 -7.27 13.28
CA GLY A 436 -31.06 -7.15 13.76
C GLY A 436 -31.81 -5.87 13.33
N CYS A 437 -31.33 -5.18 12.28
CA CYS A 437 -31.91 -4.02 11.59
C CYS A 437 -31.98 -4.29 10.08
N THR A 438 -32.44 -3.32 9.29
CA THR A 438 -32.57 -3.44 7.83
C THR A 438 -31.25 -3.25 7.08
N HIS A 439 -30.17 -2.85 7.77
CA HIS A 439 -28.88 -2.57 7.15
C HIS A 439 -28.10 -3.87 6.91
N ARG A 440 -27.50 -3.98 5.72
CA ARG A 440 -26.75 -5.16 5.29
C ARG A 440 -25.37 -4.74 4.83
N TYR A 441 -24.38 -5.54 5.23
CA TYR A 441 -22.98 -5.35 4.89
C TYR A 441 -22.38 -6.71 4.56
N CYS A 442 -21.40 -6.74 3.67
CA CYS A 442 -20.69 -7.98 3.39
C CYS A 442 -19.87 -8.44 4.60
N TYR A 443 -19.60 -9.75 4.68
CA TYR A 443 -18.84 -10.32 5.79
C TYR A 443 -17.44 -9.72 5.94
N SER A 444 -16.74 -9.39 4.85
CA SER A 444 -15.39 -8.81 4.91
C SER A 444 -15.37 -7.44 5.60
N CYS A 445 -16.27 -6.53 5.21
CA CYS A 445 -16.39 -5.22 5.87
C CYS A 445 -16.84 -5.36 7.33
N MET A 446 -17.76 -6.29 7.61
CA MET A 446 -18.18 -6.55 8.99
C MET A 446 -17.07 -7.13 9.85
N LYS A 447 -16.23 -8.02 9.30
CA LYS A 447 -15.05 -8.57 9.98
C LYS A 447 -14.14 -7.43 10.44
N GLN A 448 -13.69 -6.61 9.50
CA GLN A 448 -12.80 -5.48 9.78
C GLN A 448 -13.40 -4.49 10.79
N HIS A 449 -14.68 -4.12 10.61
CA HIS A 449 -15.37 -3.22 11.54
C HIS A 449 -15.40 -3.78 12.96
N VAL A 450 -15.76 -5.06 13.12
CA VAL A 450 -15.82 -5.69 14.44
C VAL A 450 -14.43 -5.79 15.07
N GLU A 451 -13.41 -6.21 14.32
CA GLU A 451 -12.04 -6.31 14.80
C GLU A 451 -11.50 -4.97 15.32
N VAL A 452 -11.66 -3.90 14.53
CA VAL A 452 -11.21 -2.55 14.91
C VAL A 452 -11.93 -2.08 16.19
N LYS A 453 -13.25 -2.30 16.31
CA LYS A 453 -14.00 -1.93 17.52
C LYS A 453 -13.51 -2.69 18.74
N LEU A 454 -13.28 -3.99 18.62
CA LEU A 454 -12.81 -4.84 19.72
C LEU A 454 -11.39 -4.49 20.18
N LEU A 455 -10.49 -4.19 19.24
CA LEU A 455 -9.12 -3.72 19.53
C LEU A 455 -9.15 -2.39 20.29
N ASN A 456 -10.04 -1.48 19.89
CA ASN A 456 -10.27 -0.21 20.58
C ASN A 456 -11.05 -0.36 21.90
N GLY A 457 -11.40 -1.58 22.27
CA GLY A 457 -12.10 -1.89 23.51
C GLY A 457 -13.54 -1.44 23.58
N MET A 458 -14.18 -1.37 22.42
CA MET A 458 -15.60 -1.07 22.27
C MET A 458 -16.37 -2.31 21.81
N LEU A 459 -17.62 -2.42 22.23
CA LEU A 459 -18.53 -3.41 21.64
C LEU A 459 -18.97 -2.94 20.24
N PRO A 460 -18.94 -3.84 19.24
CA PRO A 460 -19.33 -3.48 17.88
C PRO A 460 -20.84 -3.28 17.78
N LYS A 461 -21.24 -2.21 17.09
CA LYS A 461 -22.63 -1.88 16.73
C LYS A 461 -22.77 -1.85 15.22
N CYS A 462 -24.00 -1.77 14.72
CA CYS A 462 -24.26 -1.57 13.30
C CYS A 462 -23.42 -0.39 12.75
N PRO A 463 -22.74 -0.56 11.60
CA PRO A 463 -21.94 0.53 11.01
C PRO A 463 -22.76 1.74 10.55
N HIS A 464 -24.07 1.59 10.31
CA HIS A 464 -24.89 2.68 9.82
C HIS A 464 -24.99 3.80 10.83
N GLU A 465 -24.85 5.04 10.36
CA GLU A 465 -25.14 6.24 11.16
C GLU A 465 -26.54 6.15 11.80
N ASP A 466 -26.62 6.49 13.08
CA ASP A 466 -27.84 6.48 13.90
C ASP A 466 -28.47 5.10 14.14
N CYS A 467 -27.82 4.02 13.71
CA CYS A 467 -28.25 2.67 14.05
C CYS A 467 -27.56 2.18 15.34
N GLY A 468 -28.30 2.19 16.45
CA GLY A 468 -27.81 1.73 17.75
C GLY A 468 -27.82 0.21 17.98
N VAL A 469 -28.15 -0.59 16.96
CA VAL A 469 -28.31 -2.05 17.11
C VAL A 469 -26.97 -2.72 17.38
N GLU A 470 -26.89 -3.45 18.48
CA GLU A 470 -25.72 -4.23 18.89
C GLU A 470 -25.60 -5.53 18.09
N LEU A 471 -24.36 -5.92 17.82
CA LEU A 471 -24.07 -7.18 17.15
C LEU A 471 -24.09 -8.34 18.16
N ARG A 472 -24.78 -9.42 17.79
CA ARG A 472 -24.82 -10.67 18.55
C ARG A 472 -23.61 -11.53 18.21
N ILE A 473 -23.01 -12.17 19.21
CA ILE A 473 -21.82 -13.03 19.02
C ILE A 473 -22.11 -14.13 18.00
N GLU A 474 -23.28 -14.78 18.08
CA GLU A 474 -23.65 -15.90 17.22
C GLU A 474 -23.73 -15.49 15.75
N SER A 475 -24.02 -14.21 15.50
CA SER A 475 -24.04 -13.66 14.14
C SER A 475 -22.63 -13.40 13.61
N CYS A 476 -21.69 -13.07 14.51
CA CYS A 476 -20.30 -12.76 14.19
C CYS A 476 -19.39 -13.99 14.05
N GLU A 477 -19.73 -15.11 14.68
CA GLU A 477 -18.96 -16.37 14.62
C GLU A 477 -18.75 -16.90 13.20
N LYS A 478 -19.58 -16.49 12.23
CA LYS A 478 -19.48 -16.93 10.83
C LYS A 478 -18.28 -16.38 10.07
N PHE A 479 -17.67 -15.30 10.55
CA PHE A 479 -16.54 -14.62 9.87
C PHE A 479 -15.45 -14.12 10.82
N LEU A 480 -15.68 -14.14 12.14
CA LEU A 480 -14.66 -13.76 13.11
C LEU A 480 -13.76 -14.93 13.45
N ASP A 481 -12.46 -14.65 13.56
CA ASP A 481 -11.48 -15.60 14.05
C ASP A 481 -11.71 -15.89 15.55
N PRO A 482 -11.40 -17.11 16.05
CA PRO A 482 -11.67 -17.51 17.44
C PRO A 482 -11.13 -16.53 18.50
N ARG A 483 -9.98 -15.90 18.21
CA ARG A 483 -9.37 -14.87 19.06
C ARG A 483 -10.30 -13.67 19.24
N PHE A 484 -10.89 -13.16 18.17
CA PHE A 484 -11.79 -12.01 18.22
C PHE A 484 -13.15 -12.37 18.82
N THR A 485 -13.63 -13.59 18.58
CA THR A 485 -14.83 -14.11 19.23
C THR A 485 -14.69 -14.17 20.75
N GLU A 486 -13.57 -14.70 21.26
CA GLU A 486 -13.32 -14.70 22.72
C GLU A 486 -13.12 -13.28 23.26
N MET A 487 -12.47 -12.39 22.49
CA MET A 487 -12.36 -10.98 22.87
C MET A 487 -13.75 -10.33 22.99
N MET A 488 -14.65 -10.56 22.02
CA MET A 488 -16.03 -10.05 22.05
C MET A 488 -16.80 -10.59 23.26
N ARG A 489 -16.64 -11.88 23.56
CA ARG A 489 -17.24 -12.52 24.76
C ARG A 489 -16.73 -11.88 26.05
N GLN A 490 -15.43 -11.62 26.13
CA GLN A 490 -14.85 -10.92 27.26
C GLN A 490 -15.43 -9.50 27.37
N ARG A 491 -15.48 -8.72 26.28
CA ARG A 491 -16.05 -7.37 26.31
C ARG A 491 -17.51 -7.35 26.73
N LEU A 492 -18.33 -8.30 26.29
CA LEU A 492 -19.73 -8.40 26.71
C LEU A 492 -19.84 -8.64 28.23
N LYS A 493 -19.01 -9.53 28.78
CA LYS A 493 -18.93 -9.74 30.23
C LYS A 493 -18.52 -8.45 30.95
N GLU A 494 -17.49 -7.76 30.45
CA GLU A 494 -17.03 -6.49 31.04
C GLU A 494 -18.10 -5.39 30.99
N ASP A 495 -18.88 -5.31 29.91
CA ASP A 495 -19.94 -4.32 29.72
C ASP A 495 -21.16 -4.60 30.60
N SER A 496 -21.47 -5.88 30.83
CA SER A 496 -22.55 -6.30 31.74
C SER A 496 -22.33 -5.92 33.21
N ILE A 497 -21.10 -5.56 33.60
CA ILE A 497 -20.79 -5.10 34.95
C ILE A 497 -21.02 -3.58 35.00
N PRO A 498 -21.95 -3.06 35.82
CA PRO A 498 -22.14 -1.62 35.98
C PRO A 498 -20.84 -0.93 36.39
N VAL A 499 -20.58 0.28 35.87
CA VAL A 499 -19.34 1.03 36.14
C VAL A 499 -19.08 1.20 37.65
N THR A 500 -20.14 1.36 38.45
CA THR A 500 -20.07 1.48 39.91
C THR A 500 -19.69 0.18 40.63
N GLU A 501 -19.87 -0.97 39.98
CA GLU A 501 -19.57 -2.29 40.53
C GLU A 501 -18.26 -2.90 39.99
N LYS A 502 -17.61 -2.26 39.01
CA LYS A 502 -16.34 -2.70 38.43
C LYS A 502 -15.20 -2.58 39.44
N VAL A 503 -14.56 -3.70 39.73
CA VAL A 503 -13.39 -3.79 40.62
C VAL A 503 -12.24 -4.45 39.86
N TYR A 504 -11.08 -3.82 39.85
CA TYR A 504 -9.86 -4.41 39.28
C TYR A 504 -8.98 -4.98 40.38
N CYS A 505 -8.39 -6.15 40.14
CA CYS A 505 -7.39 -6.71 41.04
C CYS A 505 -6.17 -5.75 41.12
N PRO A 506 -5.75 -5.31 42.32
CA PRO A 506 -4.60 -4.42 42.46
C PRO A 506 -3.25 -5.04 42.15
N ASN A 507 -3.17 -6.37 42.02
CA ASN A 507 -1.94 -7.04 41.64
C ASN A 507 -1.64 -6.77 40.15
N PRO A 508 -0.54 -6.08 39.80
CA PRO A 508 -0.23 -5.73 38.41
C PRO A 508 -0.08 -6.94 37.49
N ARG A 509 0.34 -8.10 38.03
CA ARG A 509 0.44 -9.35 37.28
C ARG A 509 -0.90 -10.04 37.03
N CYS A 510 -1.95 -9.62 37.73
CA CYS A 510 -3.29 -10.21 37.60
C CYS A 510 -4.26 -9.27 36.88
N SER A 511 -4.43 -8.04 37.38
CA SER A 511 -5.25 -6.97 36.79
C SER A 511 -6.67 -7.37 36.35
N THR A 512 -7.20 -8.49 36.86
CA THR A 512 -8.49 -9.04 36.45
C THR A 512 -9.63 -8.10 36.85
N LEU A 513 -10.54 -7.83 35.91
CA LEU A 513 -11.79 -7.12 36.17
C LEU A 513 -12.83 -8.09 36.73
N MET A 514 -13.51 -7.67 37.79
CA MET A 514 -14.57 -8.43 38.45
C MET A 514 -15.67 -7.50 38.95
N SER A 515 -16.87 -8.04 39.15
CA SER A 515 -17.93 -7.35 39.88
C SER A 515 -17.65 -7.33 41.38
N THR A 516 -18.27 -6.40 42.09
CA THR A 516 -18.19 -6.33 43.56
C THR A 516 -18.66 -7.64 44.21
N LYS A 517 -19.65 -8.33 43.61
CA LYS A 517 -20.17 -9.63 44.08
C LYS A 517 -19.16 -10.77 43.90
N GLU A 518 -18.46 -10.81 42.77
CA GLU A 518 -17.42 -11.82 42.54
C GLU A 518 -16.22 -11.63 43.48
N ALA A 519 -15.89 -10.38 43.80
CA ALA A 519 -14.84 -10.04 44.77
C ALA A 519 -15.20 -10.39 46.23
N LEU A 520 -16.48 -10.70 46.50
CA LEU A 520 -17.01 -11.04 47.83
C LEU A 520 -17.07 -12.55 48.12
N ARG A 521 -16.77 -13.41 47.14
CA ARG A 521 -17.05 -14.87 47.23
C ARG A 521 -16.32 -15.64 48.33
N ASN A 522 -15.43 -15.04 49.13
CA ASN A 522 -14.63 -15.79 50.12
C ASN A 522 -14.51 -15.24 51.55
N LEU A 523 -15.10 -14.11 51.96
CA LEU A 523 -14.97 -13.66 53.37
C LEU A 523 -16.19 -12.87 53.86
N VAL A 524 -17.05 -13.55 54.61
CA VAL A 524 -18.07 -12.90 55.47
C VAL A 524 -17.67 -12.93 56.96
N LEU A 525 -16.61 -13.63 57.39
CA LEU A 525 -16.48 -13.95 58.83
C LEU A 525 -15.18 -13.60 59.56
N VAL A 526 -14.13 -13.03 58.94
CA VAL A 526 -12.84 -12.85 59.65
C VAL A 526 -12.15 -11.49 59.50
N TYR A 527 -12.32 -10.77 58.39
CA TYR A 527 -11.59 -9.51 58.13
C TYR A 527 -12.57 -8.36 57.89
N GLY A 528 -12.34 -7.21 58.52
CA GLY A 528 -13.28 -6.08 58.63
C GLY A 528 -13.84 -5.51 57.32
N PHE A 529 -14.70 -4.49 57.46
CA PHE A 529 -15.65 -3.90 56.47
C PHE A 529 -15.15 -3.53 55.04
N GLY A 530 -13.90 -3.82 54.65
CA GLY A 530 -13.32 -3.47 53.35
C GLY A 530 -12.49 -4.54 52.62
N ALA A 531 -12.27 -5.72 53.20
CA ALA A 531 -11.48 -6.78 52.58
C ALA A 531 -12.24 -7.44 51.41
N ARG A 532 -11.56 -7.68 50.29
CA ARG A 532 -12.06 -8.41 49.12
C ARG A 532 -11.00 -9.36 48.60
N THR A 533 -11.43 -10.38 47.86
CA THR A 533 -10.54 -11.42 47.32
C THR A 533 -10.70 -11.48 45.81
N CYS A 534 -9.58 -11.47 45.09
CA CYS A 534 -9.59 -11.67 43.64
C CYS A 534 -10.01 -13.12 43.33
N TYR A 535 -11.02 -13.33 42.48
CA TYR A 535 -11.45 -14.70 42.15
C TYR A 535 -10.42 -15.45 41.28
N ASN A 536 -9.55 -14.73 40.56
CA ASN A 536 -8.58 -15.30 39.63
C ASN A 536 -7.26 -15.65 40.32
N CYS A 537 -6.65 -14.71 41.05
CA CYS A 537 -5.37 -14.93 41.73
C CYS A 537 -5.47 -15.18 43.24
N HIS A 538 -6.69 -15.15 43.80
CA HIS A 538 -6.97 -15.33 45.24
C HIS A 538 -6.28 -14.33 46.18
N GLY A 539 -5.72 -13.25 45.64
CA GLY A 539 -5.08 -12.19 46.42
C GLY A 539 -6.11 -11.31 47.13
N ASN A 540 -5.87 -11.03 48.42
CA ASN A 540 -6.69 -10.14 49.22
C ASN A 540 -6.31 -8.68 49.00
N PHE A 541 -7.31 -7.82 48.90
CA PHE A 541 -7.14 -6.38 48.69
C PHE A 541 -8.20 -5.56 49.43
N CYS A 542 -7.90 -4.28 49.66
CA CYS A 542 -8.86 -3.34 50.22
C CYS A 542 -9.66 -2.65 49.11
N VAL A 543 -11.00 -2.71 49.17
CA VAL A 543 -11.88 -2.13 48.13
C VAL A 543 -11.84 -0.60 48.11
N TYR A 544 -11.57 0.04 49.26
CA TYR A 544 -11.61 1.49 49.40
C TYR A 544 -10.36 2.17 48.85
N CYS A 545 -9.17 1.67 49.18
CA CYS A 545 -7.90 2.24 48.70
C CYS A 545 -7.29 1.49 47.52
N ARG A 546 -7.84 0.32 47.13
CA ARG A 546 -7.44 -0.49 45.97
C ARG A 546 -5.97 -0.91 45.97
N VAL A 547 -5.49 -1.35 47.12
CA VAL A 547 -4.13 -1.89 47.34
C VAL A 547 -4.21 -3.29 47.98
N PRO A 548 -3.12 -4.07 48.03
CA PRO A 548 -3.09 -5.31 48.81
C PRO A 548 -3.64 -5.12 50.22
N TRP A 549 -4.32 -6.13 50.75
CA TRP A 549 -5.03 -6.01 52.02
C TRP A 549 -4.07 -5.61 53.15
N HIS A 550 -4.52 -4.68 53.98
CA HIS A 550 -3.77 -4.17 55.11
C HIS A 550 -4.61 -4.30 56.38
N GLU A 551 -4.08 -5.05 57.35
CA GLU A 551 -4.74 -5.31 58.63
C GLU A 551 -4.28 -4.29 59.68
N ASN A 552 -5.17 -3.93 60.61
CA ASN A 552 -4.88 -3.07 61.77
C ASN A 552 -4.36 -1.65 61.49
N ILE A 553 -4.40 -1.19 60.23
CA ILE A 553 -4.09 0.20 59.86
C ILE A 553 -5.14 0.76 58.91
N THR A 554 -5.41 2.06 59.04
CA THR A 554 -6.37 2.75 58.16
C THR A 554 -5.81 2.89 56.75
N CYS A 555 -6.69 3.07 55.75
CA CYS A 555 -6.26 3.32 54.38
C CYS A 555 -5.34 4.55 54.25
N GLU A 556 -5.58 5.59 55.05
CA GLU A 556 -4.74 6.80 55.09
C GLU A 556 -3.34 6.50 55.62
N GLU A 557 -3.26 5.69 56.68
CA GLU A 557 -1.99 5.30 57.27
C GLU A 557 -1.19 4.36 56.36
N TYR A 558 -1.87 3.44 55.65
CA TYR A 558 -1.25 2.62 54.62
C TYR A 558 -0.62 3.48 53.52
N LYS A 559 -1.35 4.48 53.00
CA LYS A 559 -0.85 5.42 51.98
C LYS A 559 0.34 6.24 52.46
N ARG A 560 0.34 6.66 53.73
CA ARG A 560 1.46 7.42 54.32
C ARG A 560 2.73 6.58 54.43
N ARG A 561 2.59 5.29 54.80
CA ARG A 561 3.71 4.35 54.93
C ARG A 561 4.21 3.82 53.59
N ASN A 562 3.36 3.81 52.56
CA ASN A 562 3.68 3.35 51.22
C ASN A 562 3.42 4.49 50.22
N PRO A 563 4.34 5.46 50.07
CA PRO A 563 4.14 6.59 49.16
C PRO A 563 4.33 6.22 47.68
N THR A 564 4.86 5.04 47.35
CA THR A 564 5.10 4.60 45.95
C THR A 564 3.88 4.73 45.02
N PRO A 565 2.65 4.34 45.42
CA PRO A 565 1.44 4.56 44.60
C PRO A 565 1.17 6.04 44.35
N LEU A 566 1.48 6.93 45.30
CA LEU A 566 1.34 8.39 45.13
C LEU A 566 2.39 8.95 44.16
N VAL A 567 3.62 8.41 44.19
CA VAL A 567 4.69 8.77 43.26
C VAL A 567 4.35 8.32 41.84
N GLU A 568 3.85 7.10 41.66
CA GLU A 568 3.44 6.58 40.35
C GLU A 568 2.21 7.32 39.80
N GLU A 569 1.22 7.62 40.65
CA GLU A 569 0.06 8.43 40.26
C GLU A 569 0.48 9.86 39.86
N SER A 570 1.43 10.46 40.58
CA SER A 570 2.00 11.77 40.23
C SER A 570 2.77 11.73 38.91
N LYS A 571 3.56 10.67 38.67
CA LYS A 571 4.26 10.44 37.40
C LYS A 571 3.29 10.27 36.24
N LEU A 572 2.21 9.50 36.42
CA LEU A 572 1.17 9.33 35.41
C LEU A 572 0.45 10.65 35.10
N LYS A 573 0.10 11.44 36.13
CA LYS A 573 -0.48 12.78 35.95
C LYS A 573 0.47 13.73 35.22
N SER A 574 1.76 13.66 35.53
CA SER A 574 2.80 14.47 34.88
C SER A 574 2.99 14.06 33.41
N LEU A 575 2.99 12.75 33.13
CA LEU A 575 3.05 12.23 31.76
C LEU A 575 1.81 12.62 30.96
N ALA A 576 0.62 12.47 31.55
CA ALA A 576 -0.64 12.86 30.94
C ALA A 576 -0.67 14.36 30.62
N ALA A 577 -0.17 15.21 31.52
CA ALA A 577 -0.06 16.65 31.27
C ALA A 577 0.90 16.98 30.11
N ARG A 578 2.04 16.28 30.01
CA ARG A 578 3.01 16.48 28.92
C ARG A 578 2.51 16.00 27.56
N ASN A 579 1.81 14.88 27.53
CA ASN A 579 1.27 14.29 26.30
C ASN A 579 -0.17 14.73 26.02
N LEU A 580 -0.69 15.70 26.78
CA LEU A 580 -2.06 16.22 26.67
C LEU A 580 -3.16 15.16 26.80
N TRP A 581 -2.87 14.02 27.44
CA TRP A 581 -3.84 12.95 27.66
C TRP A 581 -4.98 13.41 28.56
N ARG A 582 -6.22 13.05 28.18
CA ARG A 582 -7.42 13.40 28.92
C ARG A 582 -7.93 12.23 29.73
N GLN A 583 -8.27 12.48 30.99
CA GLN A 583 -8.98 11.50 31.81
C GLN A 583 -10.49 11.59 31.60
N CYS A 584 -11.15 10.49 31.26
CA CYS A 584 -12.61 10.42 31.19
C CYS A 584 -13.25 10.73 32.55
N ILE A 585 -14.19 11.67 32.60
CA ILE A 585 -14.80 12.07 33.88
C ILE A 585 -15.68 10.98 34.50
N LYS A 586 -16.30 10.12 33.68
CA LYS A 586 -17.18 9.01 34.10
C LYS A 586 -16.40 7.82 34.64
N CYS A 587 -15.44 7.28 33.87
CA CYS A 587 -14.76 6.02 34.23
C CYS A 587 -13.29 6.18 34.66
N LYS A 588 -12.77 7.41 34.65
CA LYS A 588 -11.38 7.76 35.03
C LYS A 588 -10.28 7.12 34.16
N HIS A 589 -10.63 6.58 33.00
CA HIS A 589 -9.64 6.07 32.05
C HIS A 589 -8.88 7.21 31.38
N MET A 590 -7.56 7.06 31.20
CA MET A 590 -6.73 8.00 30.43
C MET A 590 -6.90 7.74 28.94
N ILE A 591 -7.01 8.82 28.17
CA ILE A 591 -7.33 8.80 26.74
C ILE A 591 -6.32 9.70 26.02
N GLU A 592 -5.65 9.13 25.03
CA GLU A 592 -4.78 9.82 24.09
C GLU A 592 -5.59 10.17 22.84
N LEU A 593 -5.36 11.36 22.28
CA LEU A 593 -5.84 11.74 20.96
C LEU A 593 -4.73 11.40 19.97
N ALA A 594 -4.92 10.33 19.19
CA ALA A 594 -3.94 9.94 18.17
C ALA A 594 -4.01 10.87 16.95
N ALA A 595 -5.22 11.10 16.43
CA ALA A 595 -5.52 12.02 15.34
C ALA A 595 -7.03 12.31 15.30
N GLY A 596 -7.43 13.33 14.54
CA GLY A 596 -8.81 13.66 14.20
C GLY A 596 -9.44 14.76 15.06
N CYS A 597 -10.78 14.76 15.08
CA CYS A 597 -11.57 15.78 15.77
C CYS A 597 -11.55 15.60 17.30
N TYR A 598 -11.95 16.63 18.04
CA TYR A 598 -12.02 16.61 19.51
C TYR A 598 -13.30 15.98 20.06
N HIS A 599 -14.20 15.42 19.24
CA HIS A 599 -15.33 14.63 19.73
C HIS A 599 -14.88 13.20 20.06
N MET A 600 -14.79 12.88 21.35
CA MET A 600 -14.29 11.59 21.80
C MET A 600 -15.38 10.74 22.41
N THR A 601 -15.38 9.46 22.09
CA THR A 601 -16.20 8.44 22.76
C THR A 601 -15.29 7.57 23.63
N CYS A 602 -15.44 7.66 24.94
CA CYS A 602 -14.72 6.76 25.85
C CYS A 602 -15.22 5.32 25.69
N ARG A 603 -14.36 4.33 25.97
CA ARG A 603 -14.73 2.91 26.10
C ARG A 603 -15.89 2.61 27.06
N CYS A 604 -16.24 3.55 27.96
CA CYS A 604 -17.43 3.44 28.82
C CYS A 604 -18.71 3.98 28.19
N GLY A 605 -18.68 4.38 26.91
CA GLY A 605 -19.79 4.97 26.16
C GLY A 605 -19.99 6.47 26.40
N TYR A 606 -19.24 7.10 27.31
CA TYR A 606 -19.35 8.54 27.56
C TYR A 606 -18.71 9.34 26.42
N GLU A 607 -19.49 10.24 25.81
CA GLU A 607 -19.04 11.14 24.77
C GLU A 607 -18.73 12.53 25.33
N PHE A 608 -17.59 13.10 24.95
CA PHE A 608 -17.11 14.36 25.50
C PHE A 608 -16.14 15.08 24.57
N CYS A 609 -15.94 16.38 24.82
CA CYS A 609 -14.92 17.17 24.16
C CYS A 609 -13.52 16.86 24.72
N TYR A 610 -12.57 16.46 23.88
CA TYR A 610 -11.19 16.15 24.29
C TYR A 610 -10.48 17.34 24.94
N THR A 611 -10.80 18.58 24.54
CA THR A 611 -10.14 19.80 25.02
C THR A 611 -10.58 20.20 26.43
N CYS A 612 -11.85 20.03 26.78
CA CYS A 612 -12.39 20.52 28.05
C CYS A 612 -13.02 19.43 28.95
N GLY A 613 -13.35 18.26 28.39
CA GLY A 613 -14.01 17.18 29.14
C GLY A 613 -15.54 17.29 29.25
N GLU A 614 -16.13 18.37 28.73
CA GLU A 614 -17.58 18.58 28.74
C GLU A 614 -18.34 17.57 27.90
N GLU A 615 -19.56 17.24 28.33
CA GLU A 615 -20.41 16.22 27.72
C GLU A 615 -20.80 16.58 26.29
N TRP A 616 -20.74 15.61 25.38
CA TRP A 616 -21.31 15.76 24.04
C TRP A 616 -22.76 15.27 24.06
N LYS A 617 -23.74 16.10 23.67
CA LYS A 617 -25.17 15.75 23.71
C LYS A 617 -25.76 15.81 22.31
N ASN A 618 -26.47 14.75 21.91
CA ASN A 618 -27.13 14.66 20.61
C ASN A 618 -26.18 15.02 19.44
N LYS A 619 -24.96 14.48 19.46
CA LYS A 619 -23.90 14.79 18.49
C LYS A 619 -23.53 16.28 18.37
N LYS A 620 -23.85 17.12 19.36
CA LYS A 620 -23.40 18.52 19.45
C LYS A 620 -22.52 18.76 20.67
N ALA A 621 -21.47 19.55 20.47
CA ALA A 621 -20.63 20.05 21.55
C ALA A 621 -21.46 20.95 22.47
N THR A 622 -21.40 20.71 23.77
CA THR A 622 -22.01 21.59 24.78
C THR A 622 -21.07 22.74 25.19
N CYS A 623 -19.83 22.72 24.69
CA CYS A 623 -18.79 23.70 24.92
C CYS A 623 -18.50 24.56 23.69
N LYS A 624 -17.73 25.64 23.88
CA LYS A 624 -17.25 26.54 22.81
C LYS A 624 -15.83 26.21 22.30
N CYS A 625 -15.28 25.05 22.65
CA CYS A 625 -13.98 24.62 22.16
C CYS A 625 -13.99 24.45 20.63
N PRO A 626 -12.83 24.56 19.96
CA PRO A 626 -12.69 24.14 18.58
C PRO A 626 -13.15 22.69 18.44
N LEU A 627 -13.64 22.32 17.25
CA LEU A 627 -14.08 20.95 16.97
C LEU A 627 -12.93 20.06 16.49
N TRP A 628 -11.89 20.64 15.90
CA TRP A 628 -10.66 19.98 15.45
C TRP A 628 -9.53 21.01 15.32
N ASP A 629 -8.33 20.51 15.06
CA ASP A 629 -7.14 21.28 14.73
C ASP A 629 -6.43 20.56 13.57
N GLU A 630 -6.04 21.32 12.54
CA GLU A 630 -5.48 20.80 11.29
C GLU A 630 -4.20 19.99 11.50
N GLU A 631 -3.38 20.36 12.51
CA GLU A 631 -2.16 19.64 12.85
C GLU A 631 -2.44 18.21 13.37
N ASN A 632 -3.67 17.97 13.85
CA ASN A 632 -4.08 16.66 14.36
C ASN A 632 -4.81 15.82 13.30
N ILE A 633 -4.96 16.27 12.05
CA ILE A 633 -5.74 15.56 11.00
C ILE A 633 -4.85 14.67 10.11
N ILE A 634 -3.54 14.91 10.06
CA ILE A 634 -2.62 14.19 9.18
C ILE A 634 -1.90 13.11 10.00
N ASP A 635 -2.13 11.83 9.69
CA ASP A 635 -1.31 10.72 10.21
C ASP A 635 0.12 10.89 9.67
N THR A 636 1.06 11.30 10.53
CA THR A 636 2.50 11.32 10.25
C THR A 636 3.14 9.95 10.34
#